data_AF-A0A952DW61-F1
#
_entry.id   AF-A0A952DW61-F1
#
_cell.length_a   1.000
_cell.length_b   1.000
_cell.length_c   1.000
_cell.angle_alpha   90.00
_cell.angle_beta   90.00
_cell.angle_gamma   90.00
#
_symmetry.space_group_name_H-M   'P 1'
#
loop_
_entity.id
_entity.type
_entity.pdbx_description
1 polymer ?
#
loop_
_entity_poly.entity_id
_entity_poly.type
_entity_poly.pdbx_seq_one_letter_code
_entity_poly.pdbx_strand_id
1 'polypeptide(L)'
;MTKRSLRFFIPLLFVISVMLVACAAPTAPVAITPMPAAGSGASDLPADEASNAKTPNVMAATVEPTNAEVNVAETDANGIPVGFTPEGRPYRGDMGAPVVMEAFSDFQCPYCGRFSNETLPSLLDNQIAGGEVVLIYYDFPLDSIHPQATAAANAARCAGESGAAAYWAMHDRLYSDAAEWSNRNANDVFARYADDLNIGGDDFVACLKEGRYTEEIKADLALGRSQGVNSTPSFFLNGQAIIGAYPLEYFDQAIAAVASGESAVAEQNNAPQGPAVKPTPATLTMDNIVAEMGDPGAAVTIVEFTDYQCPFCARHAAETLPRLVSEMVDTGRVRYIVKDFPLDPIHPEARPAAVAARCAAEQGAYWEMHEALFTRQNEWGGLGAAAKDAFVKMAVELGLNEDKFTTCLSDGRYDDLIQANQDEGIALGINGTPGFFVNGFPISGAQPYELFEYAIGLAEEGTLADAYVAAPQQAQPTPTPAGPVEIDTTGLPGLGDPDAPIVMVEFTDYQCPFCRRHFVETFPQIHAEYVATGKVRYVFMEFPLTGIHPQAQLASEAALCANDQDAYMEMHDILFSRQDEWSGRDDAGKLFKGYAGELKLDAARFARCLDGHEHKATVQAGIVAGTRVGVTGTPAFFLNGYPISGAQPFAVFQGAIENLLANGG
;
A
#
# COMPACT_ATOMS: atom_id res chain seq x y z
N MET A 1 19.90 -8.82 68.79
CA MET A 1 20.08 -10.06 68.02
C MET A 1 19.96 -9.70 66.54
N THR A 2 21.01 -9.15 65.90
CA THR A 2 22.10 -9.81 65.13
C THR A 2 21.64 -10.63 63.91
N LYS A 3 21.96 -10.11 62.71
CA LYS A 3 22.59 -10.81 61.56
C LYS A 3 23.01 -9.73 60.54
N ARG A 4 24.20 -9.15 60.66
CA ARG A 4 25.50 -9.54 60.06
C ARG A 4 25.53 -9.51 58.53
N SER A 5 25.98 -8.37 58.03
CA SER A 5 26.62 -8.13 56.74
C SER A 5 27.99 -8.84 56.68
N LEU A 6 28.29 -9.47 55.54
CA LEU A 6 29.60 -10.06 55.25
C LEU A 6 30.08 -9.55 53.89
N ARG A 7 31.05 -8.62 53.94
CA ARG A 7 31.89 -8.21 52.82
C ARG A 7 33.04 -9.20 52.72
N PHE A 8 33.33 -9.75 51.54
CA PHE A 8 34.58 -10.45 51.27
C PHE A 8 35.41 -9.67 50.25
N PHE A 9 36.59 -9.27 50.70
CA PHE A 9 37.72 -8.76 49.93
C PHE A 9 38.67 -9.94 49.70
N ILE A 10 39.01 -10.28 48.44
CA ILE A 10 40.16 -11.13 48.10
C ILE A 10 40.81 -10.57 46.81
N PRO A 11 42.15 -10.51 46.72
CA PRO A 11 42.86 -9.53 45.91
C PRO A 11 43.24 -10.02 44.50
N LEU A 12 43.52 -9.02 43.66
CA LEU A 12 44.10 -9.08 42.33
C LEU A 12 45.52 -9.69 42.40
N LEU A 13 45.77 -10.78 41.67
CA LEU A 13 47.11 -11.32 41.43
C LEU A 13 47.26 -11.64 39.94
N PHE A 14 48.02 -10.76 39.28
CA PHE A 14 48.48 -10.85 37.89
C PHE A 14 49.39 -12.08 37.73
N VAL A 15 49.08 -12.95 36.79
CA VAL A 15 50.04 -13.92 36.23
C VAL A 15 50.22 -13.58 34.75
N ILE A 16 51.40 -13.04 34.45
CA ILE A 16 51.88 -12.73 33.10
C ILE A 16 52.44 -14.04 32.53
N SER A 17 51.73 -14.63 31.57
CA SER A 17 52.30 -15.66 30.69
C SER A 17 52.79 -15.02 29.41
N VAL A 18 54.11 -14.99 29.26
CA VAL A 18 54.85 -14.63 28.06
C VAL A 18 54.67 -15.75 27.03
N MET A 19 54.04 -15.45 25.89
CA MET A 19 54.20 -16.22 24.66
C MET A 19 54.81 -15.30 23.59
N LEU A 20 56.03 -15.64 23.17
CA LEU A 20 56.69 -15.08 22.00
C LEU A 20 55.87 -15.43 20.75
N VAL A 21 55.46 -14.40 20.00
CA VAL A 21 55.10 -14.53 18.58
C VAL A 21 56.18 -13.83 17.78
N ALA A 22 56.79 -14.59 16.87
CA ALA A 22 57.85 -14.12 15.99
C ALA A 22 57.29 -13.16 14.92
N CYS A 23 57.98 -12.04 14.72
CA CYS A 23 57.73 -11.10 13.63
C CYS A 23 58.01 -11.73 12.26
N ALA A 24 57.03 -11.65 11.36
CA ALA A 24 57.25 -11.74 9.91
C ALA A 24 56.89 -10.38 9.27
N ALA A 25 57.75 -9.94 8.35
CA ALA A 25 57.80 -8.62 7.74
C ALA A 25 56.62 -8.33 6.77
N PRO A 26 56.36 -7.05 6.42
CA PRO A 26 55.19 -6.66 5.64
C PRO A 26 55.37 -6.98 4.14
N THR A 27 54.37 -7.64 3.55
CA THR A 27 54.27 -7.81 2.10
C THR A 27 53.69 -6.54 1.46
N ALA A 28 54.37 -6.10 0.40
CA ALA A 28 54.11 -4.91 -0.41
C ALA A 28 52.75 -4.93 -1.15
N PRO A 29 52.26 -3.79 -1.68
CA PRO A 29 50.92 -3.68 -2.24
C PRO A 29 50.81 -4.37 -3.60
N VAL A 30 49.68 -5.05 -3.82
CA VAL A 30 49.33 -5.62 -5.12
C VAL A 30 48.92 -4.49 -6.07
N ALA A 31 49.74 -4.27 -7.09
CA ALA A 31 49.43 -3.38 -8.20
C ALA A 31 48.37 -4.03 -9.09
N ILE A 32 47.25 -3.34 -9.30
CA ILE A 32 46.25 -3.69 -10.31
C ILE A 32 46.79 -3.20 -11.65
N THR A 33 47.29 -4.11 -12.49
CA THR A 33 47.65 -3.80 -13.88
C THR A 33 46.40 -3.77 -14.76
N PRO A 34 46.35 -2.87 -15.77
CA PRO A 34 45.20 -2.76 -16.67
C PRO A 34 45.12 -3.97 -17.60
N MET A 35 43.89 -4.45 -17.85
CA MET A 35 43.64 -5.48 -18.87
C MET A 35 44.02 -4.96 -20.26
N PRO A 36 44.57 -5.82 -21.15
CA PRO A 36 44.98 -5.43 -22.49
C PRO A 36 43.79 -5.35 -23.45
N ALA A 37 43.90 -4.44 -24.41
CA ALA A 37 43.04 -4.36 -25.58
C ALA A 37 43.18 -5.63 -26.43
N ALA A 38 42.07 -6.26 -26.79
CA ALA A 38 42.02 -7.32 -27.79
C ALA A 38 41.52 -6.74 -29.11
N GLY A 39 42.42 -6.68 -30.09
CA GLY A 39 42.11 -6.42 -31.49
C GLY A 39 42.47 -7.60 -32.37
N SER A 40 41.57 -7.89 -33.32
CA SER A 40 41.73 -8.52 -34.65
C SER A 40 42.10 -10.01 -34.77
N GLY A 41 41.27 -10.72 -35.56
CA GLY A 41 41.58 -12.00 -36.18
C GLY A 41 40.34 -12.72 -36.75
N ALA A 42 40.08 -12.51 -38.04
CA ALA A 42 38.85 -12.80 -38.79
C ALA A 42 38.61 -14.26 -39.22
N SER A 43 37.36 -14.57 -39.59
CA SER A 43 36.88 -15.29 -40.80
C SER A 43 35.41 -15.69 -40.58
N ASP A 44 34.47 -15.67 -41.52
CA ASP A 44 34.33 -15.13 -42.87
C ASP A 44 32.83 -15.29 -43.24
N LEU A 45 32.37 -14.46 -44.20
CA LEU A 45 31.14 -14.57 -45.03
C LEU A 45 29.83 -13.88 -44.54
N PRO A 46 29.04 -13.29 -45.46
CA PRO A 46 29.38 -12.09 -46.21
C PRO A 46 28.28 -11.01 -46.13
N ALA A 47 28.68 -9.77 -46.43
CA ALA A 47 27.82 -8.61 -46.59
C ALA A 47 27.03 -8.64 -47.92
N ASP A 48 25.86 -8.02 -47.94
CA ASP A 48 25.56 -7.01 -48.96
C ASP A 48 24.45 -6.03 -48.51
N GLU A 49 24.91 -4.79 -48.40
CA GLU A 49 24.34 -3.48 -48.73
C GLU A 49 22.93 -3.01 -48.35
N ALA A 50 22.96 -1.74 -47.95
CA ALA A 50 21.90 -0.89 -47.47
C ALA A 50 21.08 -0.22 -48.58
N SER A 51 20.01 0.45 -48.12
CA SER A 51 19.31 1.59 -48.73
C SER A 51 18.21 1.28 -49.75
N ASN A 52 16.96 1.38 -49.29
CA ASN A 52 16.00 2.38 -49.76
C ASN A 52 14.67 2.22 -49.02
N ALA A 53 14.44 3.05 -48.00
CA ALA A 53 13.09 3.29 -47.52
C ALA A 53 12.37 4.17 -48.55
N LYS A 54 11.45 3.58 -49.30
CA LYS A 54 10.40 4.30 -50.03
C LYS A 54 9.07 4.03 -49.34
N THR A 55 8.49 5.09 -48.81
CA THR A 55 7.09 5.19 -48.39
C THR A 55 6.15 4.68 -49.50
N PRO A 56 5.18 3.78 -49.19
CA PRO A 56 4.07 3.54 -50.09
C PRO A 56 2.93 4.51 -49.76
N ASN A 57 2.65 5.34 -50.76
CA ASN A 57 1.53 6.25 -50.85
C ASN A 57 0.21 5.48 -51.05
N VAL A 58 -0.86 6.07 -50.52
CA VAL A 58 -2.26 5.65 -50.61
C VAL A 58 -2.70 5.54 -52.07
N MET A 59 -3.26 4.38 -52.46
CA MET A 59 -4.19 4.28 -53.59
C MET A 59 -5.26 3.24 -53.29
N ALA A 60 -6.51 3.67 -53.48
CA ALA A 60 -7.75 2.98 -53.21
C ALA A 60 -7.87 1.63 -53.94
N ALA A 61 -8.32 0.62 -53.20
CA ALA A 61 -8.99 -0.56 -53.75
C ALA A 61 -10.43 -0.56 -53.23
N THR A 62 -11.36 -0.32 -54.14
CA THR A 62 -12.80 -0.44 -53.91
C THR A 62 -13.15 -1.91 -53.69
N VAL A 63 -13.63 -2.24 -52.49
CA VAL A 63 -14.31 -3.51 -52.20
C VAL A 63 -15.80 -3.21 -52.07
N GLU A 64 -16.61 -3.87 -52.90
CA GLU A 64 -18.07 -3.79 -52.84
C GLU A 64 -18.61 -4.35 -51.51
N PRO A 65 -19.71 -3.81 -50.96
CA PRO A 65 -20.22 -4.25 -49.68
C PRO A 65 -20.94 -5.58 -49.87
N THR A 66 -20.34 -6.66 -49.37
CA THR A 66 -21.13 -7.85 -49.04
C THR A 66 -21.95 -7.51 -47.81
N ASN A 67 -23.28 -7.55 -47.95
CA ASN A 67 -24.24 -7.44 -46.86
C ASN A 67 -23.81 -8.35 -45.70
N ALA A 68 -23.16 -7.77 -44.68
CA ALA A 68 -23.09 -8.37 -43.38
C ALA A 68 -24.51 -8.31 -42.82
N GLU A 69 -25.10 -9.48 -42.59
CA GLU A 69 -26.31 -9.61 -41.82
C GLU A 69 -26.12 -8.84 -40.51
N VAL A 70 -27.04 -7.92 -40.22
CA VAL A 70 -27.03 -7.13 -38.99
C VAL A 70 -27.19 -8.13 -37.85
N ASN A 71 -26.07 -8.47 -37.20
CA ASN A 71 -26.07 -9.30 -36.00
C ASN A 71 -27.00 -8.62 -34.98
N VAL A 72 -28.03 -9.34 -34.56
CA VAL A 72 -28.85 -8.95 -33.42
C VAL A 72 -27.89 -8.80 -32.25
N ALA A 73 -27.85 -7.62 -31.63
CA ALA A 73 -26.99 -7.38 -30.48
C ALA A 73 -27.29 -8.45 -29.41
N GLU A 74 -26.26 -9.19 -29.00
CA GLU A 74 -26.36 -10.15 -27.92
C GLU A 74 -26.71 -9.41 -26.63
N THR A 75 -27.45 -10.04 -25.72
CA THR A 75 -27.78 -9.46 -24.41
C THR A 75 -27.35 -10.38 -23.29
N ASP A 76 -26.95 -9.81 -22.16
CA ASP A 76 -26.74 -10.59 -20.94
C ASP A 76 -28.07 -11.13 -20.37
N ALA A 77 -27.99 -11.81 -19.21
CA ALA A 77 -29.15 -12.41 -18.55
C ALA A 77 -30.23 -11.38 -18.13
N ASN A 78 -29.87 -10.10 -18.03
CA ASN A 78 -30.76 -9.00 -17.66
C ASN A 78 -31.29 -8.23 -18.88
N GLY A 79 -30.95 -8.68 -20.10
CA GLY A 79 -31.36 -8.03 -21.34
C GLY A 79 -30.54 -6.80 -21.71
N ILE A 80 -29.40 -6.58 -21.05
CA ILE A 80 -28.49 -5.46 -21.36
C ILE A 80 -27.64 -5.84 -22.58
N PRO A 81 -27.50 -4.97 -23.60
CA PRO A 81 -26.65 -5.25 -24.77
C PRO A 81 -25.21 -5.57 -24.36
N VAL A 82 -24.62 -6.58 -24.97
CA VAL A 82 -23.23 -6.99 -24.76
C VAL A 82 -22.54 -7.25 -26.10
N GLY A 83 -21.22 -7.13 -26.10
CA GLY A 83 -20.41 -7.45 -27.27
C GLY A 83 -18.93 -7.28 -27.02
N PHE A 84 -18.16 -7.25 -28.11
CA PHE A 84 -16.74 -6.95 -28.10
C PHE A 84 -16.43 -5.73 -28.96
N THR A 85 -15.52 -4.86 -28.52
CA THR A 85 -14.98 -3.77 -29.34
C THR A 85 -14.18 -4.34 -30.52
N PRO A 86 -13.80 -3.54 -31.54
CA PRO A 86 -12.93 -3.99 -32.62
C PRO A 86 -11.60 -4.56 -32.15
N GLU A 87 -11.10 -4.10 -31.00
CA GLU A 87 -9.88 -4.57 -30.33
C GLU A 87 -10.14 -5.83 -29.48
N GLY A 88 -11.36 -6.35 -29.47
CA GLY A 88 -11.75 -7.57 -28.76
C GLY A 88 -12.10 -7.36 -27.29
N ARG A 89 -12.28 -6.12 -26.81
CA ARG A 89 -12.61 -5.85 -25.39
C ARG A 89 -14.10 -6.05 -25.11
N PRO A 90 -14.47 -6.75 -24.04
CA PRO A 90 -15.87 -6.96 -23.72
C PRO A 90 -16.51 -5.66 -23.25
N TYR A 91 -17.72 -5.39 -23.73
CA TYR A 91 -18.55 -4.27 -23.27
C TYR A 91 -19.94 -4.73 -22.85
N ARG A 92 -20.57 -3.96 -21.96
CA ARG A 92 -21.94 -4.13 -21.49
C ARG A 92 -22.63 -2.76 -21.46
N GLY A 93 -23.75 -2.63 -22.17
CA GLY A 93 -24.47 -1.37 -22.40
C GLY A 93 -24.57 -0.97 -23.87
N ASP A 94 -25.30 0.11 -24.14
CA ASP A 94 -25.42 0.68 -25.49
C ASP A 94 -24.12 1.40 -25.89
N MET A 95 -23.44 0.94 -26.94
CA MET A 95 -22.23 1.59 -27.45
C MET A 95 -22.44 3.05 -27.94
N GLY A 96 -23.69 3.49 -28.11
CA GLY A 96 -24.06 4.88 -28.35
C GLY A 96 -24.24 5.73 -27.09
N ALA A 97 -24.06 5.16 -25.90
CA ALA A 97 -24.21 5.87 -24.63
C ALA A 97 -23.28 7.10 -24.54
N PRO A 98 -23.74 8.21 -23.93
CA PRO A 98 -22.96 9.43 -23.82
C PRO A 98 -21.72 9.31 -22.90
N VAL A 99 -21.70 8.31 -22.01
CA VAL A 99 -20.57 8.05 -21.11
C VAL A 99 -19.99 6.67 -21.37
N VAL A 100 -18.72 6.63 -21.75
CA VAL A 100 -17.91 5.41 -21.83
C VAL A 100 -17.18 5.25 -20.49
N MET A 101 -17.47 4.17 -19.78
CA MET A 101 -16.78 3.77 -18.55
C MET A 101 -15.81 2.64 -18.86
N GLU A 102 -14.51 2.95 -18.88
CA GLU A 102 -13.45 1.95 -19.06
C GLU A 102 -12.98 1.44 -17.69
N ALA A 103 -13.15 0.16 -17.39
CA ALA A 103 -12.79 -0.43 -16.10
C ALA A 103 -11.56 -1.35 -16.23
N PHE A 104 -10.43 -0.92 -15.66
CA PHE A 104 -9.24 -1.74 -15.48
C PHE A 104 -9.33 -2.50 -14.18
N SER A 105 -9.46 -3.82 -14.27
CA SER A 105 -9.86 -4.63 -13.12
C SER A 105 -9.13 -5.97 -13.07
N ASP A 106 -9.03 -6.50 -11.85
CA ASP A 106 -8.38 -7.75 -11.52
C ASP A 106 -9.39 -8.66 -10.82
N PHE A 107 -9.67 -9.83 -11.41
CA PHE A 107 -10.68 -10.76 -10.89
C PHE A 107 -10.40 -11.25 -9.46
N GLN A 108 -9.13 -11.27 -9.03
CA GLN A 108 -8.74 -11.71 -7.69
C GLN A 108 -8.53 -10.54 -6.71
N CYS A 109 -8.70 -9.30 -7.17
CA CYS A 109 -8.63 -8.12 -6.31
C CYS A 109 -9.93 -7.98 -5.50
N PRO A 110 -9.86 -7.89 -4.15
CA PRO A 110 -11.04 -7.78 -3.30
C PRO A 110 -11.82 -6.47 -3.52
N TYR A 111 -11.15 -5.38 -3.91
CA TYR A 111 -11.82 -4.12 -4.24
C TYR A 111 -12.54 -4.19 -5.60
N CYS A 112 -12.00 -4.93 -6.56
CA CYS A 112 -12.65 -5.19 -7.84
C CYS A 112 -13.90 -6.05 -7.65
N GLY A 113 -13.80 -7.06 -6.77
CA GLY A 113 -14.93 -7.85 -6.32
C GLY A 113 -16.01 -7.00 -5.63
N ARG A 114 -15.61 -6.10 -4.73
CA ARG A 114 -16.55 -5.16 -4.08
C ARG A 114 -17.32 -4.32 -5.09
N PHE A 115 -16.63 -3.67 -6.03
CA PHE A 115 -17.30 -2.92 -7.10
C PHE A 115 -18.26 -3.82 -7.89
N SER A 116 -17.80 -5.00 -8.33
CA SER A 116 -18.56 -5.91 -9.19
C SER A 116 -19.79 -6.50 -8.49
N ASN A 117 -19.70 -6.75 -7.18
CA ASN A 117 -20.77 -7.38 -6.40
C ASN A 117 -21.73 -6.38 -5.76
N GLU A 118 -21.29 -5.15 -5.46
CA GLU A 118 -22.08 -4.17 -4.70
C GLU A 118 -22.50 -2.96 -5.53
N THR A 119 -21.60 -2.41 -6.35
CA THR A 119 -21.84 -1.15 -7.10
C THR A 119 -22.35 -1.43 -8.51
N LEU A 120 -21.69 -2.33 -9.25
CA LEU A 120 -22.01 -2.63 -10.64
C LEU A 120 -23.45 -3.10 -10.84
N PRO A 121 -24.08 -3.96 -10.00
CA PRO A 121 -25.46 -4.36 -10.20
C PRO A 121 -26.43 -3.17 -10.23
N SER A 122 -26.19 -2.17 -9.38
CA SER A 122 -27.00 -0.95 -9.38
C SER A 122 -26.74 -0.06 -10.60
N LEU A 123 -25.49 0.03 -11.06
CA LEU A 123 -25.17 0.73 -12.32
C LEU A 123 -25.80 0.03 -13.53
N LEU A 124 -25.88 -1.31 -13.50
CA LEU A 124 -26.51 -2.12 -14.53
C LEU A 124 -28.00 -1.82 -14.63
N ASP A 125 -28.71 -1.87 -13.50
CA ASP A 125 -30.16 -1.65 -13.44
C ASP A 125 -30.56 -0.21 -13.78
N ASN A 126 -29.68 0.75 -13.51
CA ASN A 126 -29.96 2.17 -13.71
C ASN A 126 -29.27 2.71 -14.98
N GLN A 127 -28.04 3.18 -14.88
CA GLN A 127 -27.39 3.98 -15.94
C GLN A 127 -27.07 3.16 -17.20
N ILE A 128 -26.70 1.88 -17.07
CA ILE A 128 -26.32 1.05 -18.23
C ILE A 128 -27.57 0.56 -18.96
N ALA A 129 -28.56 -0.01 -18.25
CA ALA A 129 -29.84 -0.38 -18.86
C ALA A 129 -30.61 0.85 -19.40
N GLY A 130 -30.43 2.01 -18.77
CA GLY A 130 -30.96 3.30 -19.23
C GLY A 130 -30.29 3.87 -20.48
N GLY A 131 -29.17 3.29 -20.94
CA GLY A 131 -28.41 3.76 -22.10
C GLY A 131 -27.58 5.02 -21.84
N GLU A 132 -27.36 5.38 -20.58
CA GLU A 132 -26.54 6.54 -20.17
C GLU A 132 -25.04 6.18 -20.14
N VAL A 133 -24.72 4.93 -19.81
CA VAL A 133 -23.34 4.43 -19.68
C VAL A 133 -23.15 3.16 -20.50
N VAL A 134 -21.99 3.04 -21.14
CA VAL A 134 -21.45 1.75 -21.60
C VAL A 134 -20.19 1.41 -20.82
N LEU A 135 -20.15 0.22 -20.24
CA LEU A 135 -18.98 -0.31 -19.56
C LEU A 135 -18.11 -1.08 -20.56
N ILE A 136 -16.84 -0.72 -20.67
CA ILE A 136 -15.80 -1.48 -21.37
C ILE A 136 -14.83 -2.03 -20.33
N TYR A 137 -14.61 -3.34 -20.33
CA TYR A 137 -13.77 -4.00 -19.33
C TYR A 137 -12.38 -4.30 -19.89
N TYR A 138 -11.36 -4.01 -19.09
CA TYR A 138 -9.94 -4.19 -19.39
C TYR A 138 -9.31 -5.10 -18.34
N ASP A 139 -8.63 -6.16 -18.80
CA ASP A 139 -7.94 -7.08 -17.89
C ASP A 139 -6.67 -6.41 -17.33
N PHE A 140 -6.59 -6.25 -16.02
CA PHE A 140 -5.44 -5.66 -15.34
C PHE A 140 -4.94 -6.53 -14.17
N PRO A 141 -4.53 -7.78 -14.41
CA PRO A 141 -4.11 -8.69 -13.35
C PRO A 141 -2.79 -8.22 -12.68
N LEU A 142 -2.81 -8.10 -11.36
CA LEU A 142 -1.66 -7.73 -10.54
C LEU A 142 -0.95 -8.98 -10.02
N ASP A 143 -0.39 -9.78 -10.94
CA ASP A 143 0.16 -11.12 -10.67
C ASP A 143 1.20 -11.19 -9.53
N SER A 144 1.85 -10.07 -9.21
CA SER A 144 2.79 -9.98 -8.08
C SER A 144 2.14 -10.22 -6.71
N ILE A 145 0.83 -9.99 -6.60
CA ILE A 145 0.05 -10.13 -5.36
C ILE A 145 -1.22 -10.96 -5.56
N HIS A 146 -1.66 -11.18 -6.80
CA HIS A 146 -2.84 -11.97 -7.15
C HIS A 146 -2.46 -13.10 -8.14
N PRO A 147 -1.97 -14.26 -7.65
CA PRO A 147 -1.33 -15.27 -8.50
C PRO A 147 -2.27 -16.03 -9.45
N GLN A 148 -3.59 -15.92 -9.29
CA GLN A 148 -4.62 -16.51 -10.15
C GLN A 148 -5.33 -15.47 -11.05
N ALA A 149 -5.00 -14.18 -10.94
CA ALA A 149 -5.68 -13.11 -11.67
C ALA A 149 -5.60 -13.28 -13.19
N THR A 150 -4.42 -13.57 -13.73
CA THR A 150 -4.25 -13.83 -15.17
C THR A 150 -5.03 -15.08 -15.62
N ALA A 151 -5.09 -16.13 -14.80
CA ALA A 151 -5.84 -17.33 -15.12
C ALA A 151 -7.35 -17.06 -15.17
N ALA A 152 -7.87 -16.26 -14.23
CA ALA A 152 -9.27 -15.84 -14.20
C ALA A 152 -9.63 -14.94 -15.40
N ALA A 153 -8.77 -13.98 -15.74
CA ALA A 153 -8.93 -13.15 -16.94
C ALA A 153 -8.97 -14.01 -18.22
N ASN A 154 -8.06 -14.99 -18.34
CA ASN A 154 -8.07 -15.94 -19.45
C ASN A 154 -9.36 -16.79 -19.46
N ALA A 155 -9.87 -17.20 -18.30
CA ALA A 155 -11.13 -17.93 -18.21
C ALA A 155 -12.32 -17.12 -18.71
N ALA A 156 -12.44 -15.85 -18.31
CA ALA A 156 -13.49 -14.96 -18.84
C ALA A 156 -13.38 -14.83 -20.37
N ARG A 157 -12.18 -14.59 -20.91
CA ARG A 157 -11.95 -14.49 -22.35
C ARG A 157 -12.26 -15.79 -23.10
N CYS A 158 -11.86 -16.95 -22.56
CA CYS A 158 -12.20 -18.26 -23.12
C CYS A 158 -13.71 -18.51 -23.16
N ALA A 159 -14.45 -18.05 -22.14
CA ALA A 159 -15.91 -18.11 -22.17
C ALA A 159 -16.49 -17.23 -23.29
N GLY A 160 -15.84 -16.10 -23.59
CA GLY A 160 -16.17 -15.21 -24.69
C GLY A 160 -16.15 -15.83 -26.08
N GLU A 161 -15.45 -16.96 -26.28
CA GLU A 161 -15.51 -17.72 -27.54
C GLU A 161 -16.89 -18.31 -27.83
N SER A 162 -17.71 -18.49 -26.79
CA SER A 162 -19.11 -18.91 -26.90
C SER A 162 -20.11 -17.75 -27.03
N GLY A 163 -19.63 -16.49 -27.03
CA GLY A 163 -20.45 -15.29 -27.11
C GLY A 163 -20.13 -14.28 -26.00
N ALA A 164 -20.53 -13.01 -26.20
CA ALA A 164 -20.31 -11.96 -25.23
C ALA A 164 -21.16 -12.16 -23.95
N ALA A 165 -22.35 -12.75 -24.04
CA ALA A 165 -23.14 -13.10 -22.86
C ALA A 165 -22.44 -14.20 -22.04
N ALA A 166 -21.75 -15.14 -22.70
CA ALA A 166 -20.95 -16.15 -22.01
C ALA A 166 -19.72 -15.55 -21.31
N TYR A 167 -19.02 -14.60 -21.94
CA TYR A 167 -17.97 -13.82 -21.27
C TYR A 167 -18.49 -13.19 -19.98
N TRP A 168 -19.62 -12.49 -20.08
CA TRP A 168 -20.19 -11.73 -18.98
C TRP A 168 -20.77 -12.61 -17.86
N ALA A 169 -21.34 -13.76 -18.20
CA ALA A 169 -21.75 -14.76 -17.22
C ALA A 169 -20.54 -15.32 -16.45
N MET A 170 -19.44 -15.61 -17.14
CA MET A 170 -18.20 -16.05 -16.48
C MET A 170 -17.57 -14.93 -15.66
N HIS A 171 -17.54 -13.69 -16.17
CA HIS A 171 -17.06 -12.51 -15.44
C HIS A 171 -17.80 -12.36 -14.09
N ASP A 172 -19.13 -12.37 -14.12
CA ASP A 172 -19.94 -12.18 -12.91
C ASP A 172 -19.73 -13.35 -11.94
N ARG A 173 -19.61 -14.58 -12.46
CA ARG A 173 -19.32 -15.79 -11.68
C ARG A 173 -17.95 -15.76 -11.01
N LEU A 174 -16.93 -15.25 -11.69
CA LEU A 174 -15.58 -15.14 -11.16
C LEU A 174 -15.55 -14.18 -9.95
N TYR A 175 -16.27 -13.05 -10.01
CA TYR A 175 -16.35 -12.13 -8.88
C TYR A 175 -17.26 -12.60 -7.73
N SER A 176 -18.39 -13.26 -8.04
CA SER A 176 -19.32 -13.73 -7.01
C SER A 176 -18.71 -14.83 -6.13
N ASP A 177 -17.86 -15.67 -6.72
CA ASP A 177 -17.31 -16.87 -6.08
C ASP A 177 -15.78 -16.84 -5.98
N ALA A 178 -15.20 -15.63 -5.93
CA ALA A 178 -13.75 -15.40 -5.84
C ALA A 178 -13.07 -16.28 -4.78
N ALA A 179 -13.70 -16.49 -3.63
CA ALA A 179 -13.16 -17.30 -2.54
C ALA A 179 -12.91 -18.79 -2.92
N GLU A 180 -13.67 -19.35 -3.87
CA GLU A 180 -13.56 -20.75 -4.27
C GLU A 180 -12.31 -21.00 -5.12
N TRP A 181 -11.97 -20.07 -6.02
CA TRP A 181 -10.92 -20.26 -7.01
C TRP A 181 -9.65 -19.44 -6.76
N SER A 182 -9.68 -18.45 -5.85
CA SER A 182 -8.51 -17.58 -5.57
C SER A 182 -7.29 -18.32 -5.00
N ASN A 183 -7.45 -19.60 -4.62
CA ASN A 183 -6.39 -20.45 -4.10
C ASN A 183 -5.76 -21.33 -5.21
N ARG A 184 -5.24 -22.52 -4.87
CA ARG A 184 -4.64 -23.43 -5.85
C ARG A 184 -5.73 -24.13 -6.68
N ASN A 185 -5.38 -24.52 -7.92
CA ASN A 185 -6.23 -25.25 -8.87
C ASN A 185 -7.40 -24.43 -9.45
N ALA A 186 -7.22 -23.12 -9.67
CA ALA A 186 -8.25 -22.25 -10.21
C ALA A 186 -8.86 -22.76 -11.54
N ASN A 187 -8.03 -23.30 -12.45
CA ASN A 187 -8.51 -23.84 -13.74
C ASN A 187 -9.51 -25.01 -13.60
N ASP A 188 -9.41 -25.84 -12.56
CA ASP A 188 -10.38 -26.91 -12.32
C ASP A 188 -11.74 -26.33 -11.88
N VAL A 189 -11.71 -25.26 -11.08
CA VAL A 189 -12.91 -24.53 -10.67
C VAL A 189 -13.53 -23.81 -11.88
N PHE A 190 -12.72 -23.18 -12.73
CA PHE A 190 -13.20 -22.51 -13.94
C PHE A 190 -13.85 -23.47 -14.94
N ALA A 191 -13.30 -24.68 -15.10
CA ALA A 191 -13.93 -25.72 -15.91
C ALA A 191 -15.32 -26.11 -15.37
N ARG A 192 -15.46 -26.25 -14.05
CA ARG A 192 -16.76 -26.45 -13.38
C ARG A 192 -17.72 -25.30 -13.62
N TYR A 193 -17.27 -24.06 -13.50
CA TYR A 193 -18.12 -22.89 -13.78
C TYR A 193 -18.58 -22.88 -15.24
N ALA A 194 -17.72 -23.26 -16.18
CA ALA A 194 -18.10 -23.36 -17.58
C ALA A 194 -19.17 -24.45 -17.79
N ASP A 195 -19.06 -25.60 -17.14
CA ASP A 195 -20.11 -26.63 -17.16
C ASP A 195 -21.44 -26.11 -16.58
N ASP A 196 -21.40 -25.45 -15.42
CA ASP A 196 -22.58 -24.90 -14.74
C ASP A 196 -23.27 -23.81 -15.57
N LEU A 197 -22.47 -23.00 -16.30
CA LEU A 197 -22.95 -21.95 -17.20
C LEU A 197 -23.24 -22.46 -18.61
N ASN A 198 -23.01 -23.76 -18.89
CA ASN A 198 -23.17 -24.39 -20.21
C ASN A 198 -22.32 -23.71 -21.32
N ILE A 199 -21.04 -23.45 -21.01
CA ILE A 199 -20.06 -22.76 -21.86
C ILE A 199 -18.99 -23.75 -22.35
N GLY A 200 -18.86 -23.89 -23.67
CA GLY A 200 -17.63 -24.30 -24.37
C GLY A 200 -17.02 -25.70 -24.11
N GLY A 201 -17.45 -26.47 -23.11
CA GLY A 201 -17.01 -27.86 -22.87
C GLY A 201 -15.49 -28.09 -23.05
N ASP A 202 -15.13 -29.07 -23.89
CA ASP A 202 -13.74 -29.41 -24.20
C ASP A 202 -12.94 -28.24 -24.82
N ASP A 203 -13.58 -27.38 -25.61
CA ASP A 203 -12.92 -26.23 -26.26
C ASP A 203 -12.54 -25.15 -25.24
N PHE A 204 -13.41 -24.89 -24.26
CA PHE A 204 -13.11 -24.01 -23.13
C PHE A 204 -11.92 -24.53 -22.30
N VAL A 205 -11.93 -25.83 -21.99
CA VAL A 205 -10.82 -26.47 -21.25
C VAL A 205 -9.51 -26.43 -22.04
N ALA A 206 -9.56 -26.57 -23.36
CA ALA A 206 -8.38 -26.40 -24.21
C ALA A 206 -7.87 -24.95 -24.16
N CYS A 207 -8.76 -23.96 -24.30
CA CYS A 207 -8.43 -22.54 -24.21
C CYS A 207 -7.78 -22.18 -22.86
N LEU A 208 -8.32 -22.70 -21.75
CA LEU A 208 -7.75 -22.52 -20.41
C LEU A 208 -6.32 -23.06 -20.30
N LYS A 209 -6.08 -24.27 -20.81
CA LYS A 209 -4.76 -24.92 -20.74
C LYS A 209 -3.72 -24.23 -21.59
N GLU A 210 -4.13 -23.66 -22.72
CA GLU A 210 -3.26 -22.92 -23.63
C GLU A 210 -2.91 -21.53 -23.08
N GLY A 211 -3.69 -20.98 -22.14
CA GLY A 211 -3.57 -19.57 -21.75
C GLY A 211 -3.77 -18.66 -22.95
N ARG A 212 -4.73 -19.00 -23.81
CA ARG A 212 -4.87 -18.49 -25.18
C ARG A 212 -4.89 -16.96 -25.27
N TYR A 213 -5.43 -16.28 -24.26
CA TYR A 213 -5.59 -14.82 -24.23
C TYR A 213 -4.52 -14.08 -23.43
N THR A 214 -3.42 -14.75 -23.08
CA THR A 214 -2.34 -14.15 -22.26
C THR A 214 -1.75 -12.88 -22.89
N GLU A 215 -1.63 -12.82 -24.22
CA GLU A 215 -1.04 -11.66 -24.89
C GLU A 215 -1.98 -10.46 -24.95
N GLU A 216 -3.28 -10.69 -25.13
CA GLU A 216 -4.33 -9.67 -25.04
C GLU A 216 -4.43 -9.11 -23.61
N ILE A 217 -4.38 -9.98 -22.60
CA ILE A 217 -4.34 -9.58 -21.19
C ILE A 217 -3.12 -8.72 -20.89
N LYS A 218 -1.93 -9.10 -21.39
CA LYS A 218 -0.72 -8.27 -21.26
C LYS A 218 -0.85 -6.94 -22.00
N ALA A 219 -1.55 -6.89 -23.12
CA ALA A 219 -1.78 -5.66 -23.87
C ALA A 219 -2.69 -4.70 -23.09
N ASP A 220 -3.75 -5.19 -22.45
CA ASP A 220 -4.61 -4.37 -21.57
C ASP A 220 -3.86 -3.89 -20.33
N LEU A 221 -3.03 -4.76 -19.70
CA LEU A 221 -2.13 -4.36 -18.60
C LEU A 221 -1.14 -3.27 -19.04
N ALA A 222 -0.52 -3.40 -20.21
CA ALA A 222 0.42 -2.41 -20.74
C ALA A 222 -0.28 -1.09 -21.07
N LEU A 223 -1.48 -1.15 -21.65
CA LEU A 223 -2.29 0.02 -21.95
C LEU A 223 -2.69 0.76 -20.68
N GLY A 224 -3.23 0.06 -19.67
CA GLY A 224 -3.59 0.67 -18.40
C GLY A 224 -2.37 1.33 -17.73
N ARG A 225 -1.20 0.68 -17.72
CA ARG A 225 0.04 1.29 -17.22
C ARG A 225 0.44 2.53 -18.00
N SER A 226 0.27 2.52 -19.32
CA SER A 226 0.54 3.70 -20.16
C SER A 226 -0.43 4.86 -19.89
N GLN A 227 -1.63 4.56 -19.38
CA GLN A 227 -2.66 5.51 -18.96
C GLN A 227 -2.57 5.86 -17.46
N GLY A 228 -1.55 5.40 -16.73
CA GLY A 228 -1.34 5.73 -15.32
C GLY A 228 -2.09 4.84 -14.32
N VAL A 229 -2.68 3.72 -14.75
CA VAL A 229 -3.29 2.73 -13.86
C VAL A 229 -2.19 2.04 -13.05
N ASN A 230 -2.19 2.25 -11.74
CA ASN A 230 -1.22 1.67 -10.80
C ASN A 230 -1.88 0.77 -9.72
N SER A 231 -3.20 0.70 -9.70
CA SER A 231 -4.00 -0.10 -8.77
C SER A 231 -5.34 -0.48 -9.40
N THR A 232 -5.97 -1.54 -8.92
CA THR A 232 -7.31 -1.97 -9.37
C THR A 232 -8.32 -1.94 -8.22
N PRO A 233 -9.60 -1.62 -8.48
CA PRO A 233 -10.12 -1.23 -9.79
C PRO A 233 -9.76 0.23 -10.10
N SER A 234 -9.56 0.53 -11.37
CA SER A 234 -9.44 1.89 -11.89
C SER A 234 -10.41 2.09 -13.03
N PHE A 235 -11.09 3.23 -13.05
CA PHE A 235 -12.10 3.56 -14.05
C PHE A 235 -11.73 4.82 -14.81
N PHE A 236 -12.13 4.92 -16.07
CA PHE A 236 -12.11 6.17 -16.81
C PHE A 236 -13.51 6.45 -17.35
N LEU A 237 -14.08 7.59 -16.98
CA LEU A 237 -15.34 8.08 -17.54
C LEU A 237 -15.01 9.10 -18.64
N ASN A 238 -15.20 8.74 -19.91
CA ASN A 238 -14.77 9.54 -21.06
C ASN A 238 -13.31 10.06 -20.94
N GLY A 239 -12.41 9.20 -20.45
CA GLY A 239 -11.00 9.52 -20.23
C GLY A 239 -10.65 10.19 -18.91
N GLN A 240 -11.61 10.42 -18.01
CA GLN A 240 -11.38 11.00 -16.69
C GLN A 240 -11.32 9.91 -15.61
N ALA A 241 -10.19 9.83 -14.91
CA ALA A 241 -9.87 8.74 -14.00
C ALA A 241 -10.65 8.80 -12.67
N ILE A 242 -11.12 7.64 -12.22
CA ILE A 242 -11.64 7.36 -10.88
C ILE A 242 -10.88 6.15 -10.37
N ILE A 243 -10.11 6.29 -9.29
CA ILE A 243 -9.23 5.22 -8.79
C ILE A 243 -9.82 4.64 -7.50
N GLY A 244 -10.07 3.34 -7.51
CA GLY A 244 -10.62 2.59 -6.38
C GLY A 244 -12.12 2.27 -6.53
N ALA A 245 -12.59 1.39 -5.64
CA ALA A 245 -14.00 1.02 -5.57
C ALA A 245 -14.76 2.03 -4.69
N TYR A 246 -15.65 2.80 -5.31
CA TYR A 246 -16.55 3.74 -4.61
C TYR A 246 -18.00 3.23 -4.57
N PRO A 247 -18.82 3.72 -3.62
CA PRO A 247 -20.26 3.48 -3.62
C PRO A 247 -20.95 4.06 -4.86
N LEU A 248 -22.15 3.55 -5.16
CA LEU A 248 -22.99 3.99 -6.30
C LEU A 248 -23.13 5.52 -6.39
N GLU A 249 -23.39 6.20 -5.28
CA GLU A 249 -23.61 7.65 -5.26
C GLU A 249 -22.45 8.45 -5.85
N TYR A 250 -21.21 7.97 -5.67
CA TYR A 250 -20.03 8.61 -6.25
C TYR A 250 -20.03 8.46 -7.78
N PHE A 251 -20.33 7.26 -8.28
CA PHE A 251 -20.44 7.02 -9.71
C PHE A 251 -21.60 7.79 -10.33
N ASP A 252 -22.76 7.88 -9.66
CA ASP A 252 -23.89 8.68 -10.14
C ASP A 252 -23.51 10.14 -10.37
N GLN A 253 -22.80 10.75 -9.40
CA GLN A 253 -22.33 12.13 -9.49
C GLN A 253 -21.31 12.29 -10.62
N ALA A 254 -20.34 11.38 -10.71
CA ALA A 254 -19.29 11.44 -11.71
C ALA A 254 -19.83 11.22 -13.14
N ILE A 255 -20.75 10.27 -13.33
CA ILE A 255 -21.43 9.99 -14.60
C ILE A 255 -22.26 11.20 -15.01
N ALA A 256 -23.03 11.79 -14.10
CA ALA A 256 -23.82 12.98 -14.38
C ALA A 256 -22.94 14.16 -14.82
N ALA A 257 -21.83 14.41 -14.11
CA ALA A 257 -20.88 15.47 -14.43
C ALA A 257 -20.26 15.25 -15.83
N VAL A 258 -19.77 14.05 -16.12
CA VAL A 258 -19.19 13.72 -17.42
C VAL A 258 -20.19 13.82 -18.56
N ALA A 259 -21.43 13.36 -18.33
CA ALA A 259 -22.51 13.47 -19.30
C ALA A 259 -22.84 14.94 -19.64
N SER A 260 -22.68 15.87 -18.69
CA SER A 260 -22.82 17.31 -18.92
C SER A 260 -21.57 18.01 -19.46
N GLY A 261 -20.47 17.27 -19.73
CA GLY A 261 -19.20 17.83 -20.18
C GLY A 261 -18.38 18.49 -19.06
N GLU A 262 -18.72 18.19 -17.81
CA GLU A 262 -18.00 18.58 -16.60
C GLU A 262 -17.01 17.46 -16.21
N SER A 263 -16.23 17.70 -15.15
CA SER A 263 -15.23 16.75 -14.67
C SER A 263 -15.85 15.69 -13.75
N ALA A 264 -15.59 14.40 -14.03
CA ALA A 264 -15.90 13.22 -13.22
C ALA A 264 -15.33 13.33 -11.81
N VAL A 265 -14.16 13.95 -11.70
CA VAL A 265 -13.65 14.50 -10.45
C VAL A 265 -14.35 15.83 -10.24
N ALA A 266 -15.57 15.75 -9.69
CA ALA A 266 -16.29 16.94 -9.26
C ALA A 266 -15.42 17.70 -8.24
N GLU A 267 -15.32 19.02 -8.41
CA GLU A 267 -14.88 19.92 -7.35
C GLU A 267 -15.83 19.79 -6.16
N GLN A 268 -15.47 19.00 -5.14
CA GLN A 268 -16.13 19.08 -3.84
C GLN A 268 -15.76 20.36 -3.07
N ASN A 269 -15.81 21.52 -3.74
CA ASN A 269 -15.53 22.80 -3.10
C ASN A 269 -16.72 23.77 -3.05
N ASN A 270 -17.89 23.50 -3.63
CA ASN A 270 -19.02 24.44 -3.54
C ASN A 270 -20.44 23.82 -3.62
N ALA A 271 -20.75 22.83 -2.77
CA ALA A 271 -22.12 22.72 -2.27
C ALA A 271 -22.26 23.67 -1.06
N PRO A 272 -23.36 24.44 -0.88
CA PRO A 272 -23.58 25.15 0.37
C PRO A 272 -23.59 24.11 1.49
N GLN A 273 -22.58 24.14 2.35
CA GLN A 273 -22.51 23.24 3.50
C GLN A 273 -23.77 23.47 4.35
N GLY A 274 -24.66 22.48 4.34
CA GLY A 274 -25.58 22.31 5.46
C GLY A 274 -24.75 22.22 6.75
N PRO A 275 -25.30 22.65 7.90
CA PRO A 275 -24.53 22.68 9.14
C PRO A 275 -23.86 21.33 9.39
N ALA A 276 -22.55 21.34 9.68
CA ALA A 276 -21.75 20.14 9.92
C ALA A 276 -22.47 19.22 10.92
N VAL A 277 -22.89 18.05 10.45
CA VAL A 277 -23.55 17.05 11.28
C VAL A 277 -22.45 16.27 12.02
N LYS A 278 -22.54 16.20 13.35
CA LYS A 278 -21.61 15.42 14.16
C LYS A 278 -21.64 13.95 13.71
N PRO A 279 -20.50 13.30 13.45
CA PRO A 279 -20.48 11.89 13.06
C PRO A 279 -21.11 11.03 14.15
N THR A 280 -21.92 10.06 13.73
CA THR A 280 -22.52 9.09 14.66
C THR A 280 -21.49 8.02 14.98
N PRO A 281 -21.15 7.77 16.26
CA PRO A 281 -20.20 6.73 16.63
C PRO A 281 -20.71 5.35 16.20
N ALA A 282 -19.79 4.50 15.75
CA ALA A 282 -20.04 3.10 15.45
C ALA A 282 -20.59 2.37 16.67
N THR A 283 -21.60 1.52 16.43
CA THR A 283 -22.10 0.59 17.45
C THR A 283 -21.37 -0.73 17.28
N LEU A 284 -20.66 -1.18 18.32
CA LEU A 284 -19.89 -2.42 18.33
C LEU A 284 -20.62 -3.51 19.12
N THR A 285 -20.62 -4.72 18.57
CA THR A 285 -21.13 -5.94 19.17
C THR A 285 -20.22 -6.37 20.30
N MET A 286 -20.78 -6.62 21.49
CA MET A 286 -20.00 -6.96 22.68
C MET A 286 -20.02 -8.46 23.02
N ASP A 287 -20.87 -9.25 22.37
CA ASP A 287 -21.05 -10.68 22.68
C ASP A 287 -19.98 -11.59 22.01
N ASN A 288 -19.23 -11.06 21.04
CA ASN A 288 -18.20 -11.76 20.26
C ASN A 288 -16.75 -11.32 20.60
N ILE A 289 -16.57 -10.54 21.67
CA ILE A 289 -15.24 -10.08 22.10
C ILE A 289 -14.33 -11.26 22.45
N VAL A 290 -13.03 -11.10 22.21
CA VAL A 290 -12.01 -12.13 22.48
C VAL A 290 -11.60 -12.07 23.95
N ALA A 291 -11.26 -10.85 24.38
CA ALA A 291 -10.83 -10.54 25.73
C ALA A 291 -11.02 -9.05 26.00
N GLU A 292 -10.96 -8.71 27.28
CA GLU A 292 -11.01 -7.33 27.74
C GLU A 292 -10.15 -7.14 28.99
N MET A 293 -9.80 -5.88 29.25
CA MET A 293 -9.14 -5.43 30.48
C MET A 293 -9.66 -4.04 30.89
N GLY A 294 -9.48 -3.71 32.16
CA GLY A 294 -9.97 -2.45 32.75
C GLY A 294 -11.35 -2.58 33.40
N ASP A 295 -11.84 -1.47 33.95
CA ASP A 295 -13.16 -1.40 34.57
C ASP A 295 -14.25 -1.46 33.48
N PRO A 296 -15.17 -2.45 33.50
CA PRO A 296 -16.28 -2.51 32.54
C PRO A 296 -17.20 -1.27 32.55
N GLY A 297 -17.17 -0.48 33.64
CA GLY A 297 -17.87 0.79 33.80
C GLY A 297 -17.05 2.04 33.46
N ALA A 298 -15.82 1.89 32.92
CA ALA A 298 -15.00 3.01 32.49
C ALA A 298 -15.74 3.88 31.46
N ALA A 299 -15.56 5.20 31.54
CA ALA A 299 -16.23 6.16 30.65
C ALA A 299 -15.76 6.08 29.20
N VAL A 300 -14.57 5.51 28.96
CA VAL A 300 -13.98 5.34 27.64
C VAL A 300 -13.77 3.86 27.36
N THR A 301 -14.28 3.38 26.23
CA THR A 301 -14.01 2.04 25.70
C THR A 301 -13.16 2.16 24.44
N ILE A 302 -12.05 1.42 24.41
CA ILE A 302 -11.25 1.20 23.21
C ILE A 302 -11.52 -0.22 22.73
N VAL A 303 -11.95 -0.36 21.47
CA VAL A 303 -12.07 -1.67 20.82
C VAL A 303 -10.99 -1.77 19.75
N GLU A 304 -10.08 -2.74 19.90
CA GLU A 304 -9.06 -3.09 18.92
C GLU A 304 -9.52 -4.27 18.06
N PHE A 305 -9.41 -4.14 16.75
CA PHE A 305 -9.45 -5.21 15.76
C PHE A 305 -8.03 -5.54 15.33
N THR A 306 -7.60 -6.75 15.61
CA THR A 306 -6.18 -7.12 15.53
C THR A 306 -5.94 -8.41 14.75
N ASP A 307 -4.76 -8.48 14.16
CA ASP A 307 -4.26 -9.62 13.39
C ASP A 307 -2.92 -10.03 13.98
N TYR A 308 -2.83 -11.27 14.49
CA TYR A 308 -1.64 -11.75 15.17
C TYR A 308 -0.39 -11.87 14.29
N GLN A 309 -0.53 -11.93 12.97
CA GLN A 309 0.58 -12.02 12.02
C GLN A 309 0.94 -10.66 11.42
N CYS A 310 0.12 -9.64 11.66
CA CYS A 310 0.39 -8.28 11.21
C CYS A 310 1.55 -7.64 12.02
N PRO A 311 2.60 -7.12 11.36
CA PRO A 311 3.71 -6.48 12.06
C PRO A 311 3.30 -5.16 12.74
N PHE A 312 2.28 -4.45 12.25
CA PHE A 312 1.77 -3.24 12.92
C PHE A 312 1.01 -3.55 14.20
N CYS A 313 0.25 -4.65 14.23
CA CYS A 313 -0.43 -5.11 15.44
C CYS A 313 0.62 -5.47 16.51
N ALA A 314 1.68 -6.18 16.11
CA ALA A 314 2.81 -6.47 16.99
C ALA A 314 3.48 -5.20 17.54
N ARG A 315 3.69 -4.18 16.69
CA ARG A 315 4.22 -2.89 17.16
C ARG A 315 3.30 -2.23 18.18
N HIS A 316 2.00 -2.14 17.90
CA HIS A 316 1.04 -1.56 18.84
C HIS A 316 1.09 -2.29 20.19
N ALA A 317 1.07 -3.62 20.16
CA ALA A 317 1.16 -4.47 21.35
C ALA A 317 2.46 -4.26 22.14
N ALA A 318 3.59 -3.99 21.46
CA ALA A 318 4.90 -3.81 22.09
C ALA A 318 5.14 -2.38 22.61
N GLU A 319 4.68 -1.36 21.87
CA GLU A 319 5.09 0.04 22.10
C GLU A 319 3.99 0.92 22.71
N THR A 320 2.74 0.69 22.33
CA THR A 320 1.62 1.58 22.69
C THR A 320 0.71 0.97 23.76
N LEU A 321 0.34 -0.30 23.59
CA LEU A 321 -0.53 -1.00 24.53
C LEU A 321 0.01 -0.98 25.97
N PRO A 322 1.30 -1.25 26.28
CA PRO A 322 1.77 -1.26 27.67
C PRO A 322 1.60 0.08 28.39
N ARG A 323 1.75 1.20 27.66
CA ARG A 323 1.49 2.55 28.18
C ARG A 323 0.00 2.79 28.37
N LEU A 324 -0.84 2.41 27.40
CA LEU A 324 -2.30 2.46 27.57
C LEU A 324 -2.76 1.67 28.78
N VAL A 325 -2.21 0.46 28.98
CA VAL A 325 -2.54 -0.37 30.14
C VAL A 325 -2.16 0.33 31.44
N SER A 326 -0.88 0.68 31.60
CA SER A 326 -0.39 1.23 32.88
C SER A 326 -0.92 2.63 33.21
N GLU A 327 -1.15 3.49 32.21
CA GLU A 327 -1.56 4.87 32.43
C GLU A 327 -3.10 5.07 32.39
N MET A 328 -3.84 4.21 31.67
CA MET A 328 -5.28 4.42 31.39
C MET A 328 -6.17 3.25 31.84
N VAL A 329 -5.77 2.01 31.57
CA VAL A 329 -6.59 0.83 31.93
C VAL A 329 -6.49 0.56 33.44
N ASP A 330 -5.26 0.49 33.98
CA ASP A 330 -5.00 0.22 35.40
C ASP A 330 -5.50 1.34 36.32
N THR A 331 -5.65 2.55 35.77
CA THR A 331 -6.20 3.71 36.48
C THR A 331 -7.73 3.76 36.45
N GLY A 332 -8.38 2.83 35.73
CA GLY A 332 -9.84 2.72 35.60
C GLY A 332 -10.45 3.73 34.61
N ARG A 333 -9.62 4.43 33.82
CA ARG A 333 -10.09 5.41 32.83
C ARG A 333 -10.61 4.77 31.55
N VAL A 334 -9.99 3.65 31.16
CA VAL A 334 -10.28 2.95 29.90
C VAL A 334 -10.65 1.49 30.14
N ARG A 335 -11.71 1.03 29.45
CA ARG A 335 -11.97 -0.38 29.15
C ARG A 335 -11.35 -0.70 27.79
N TYR A 336 -10.46 -1.68 27.72
CA TYR A 336 -9.82 -2.09 26.48
C TYR A 336 -10.35 -3.46 26.06
N ILE A 337 -10.83 -3.57 24.82
CA ILE A 337 -11.47 -4.76 24.26
C ILE A 337 -10.70 -5.18 23.01
N VAL A 338 -10.52 -6.50 22.83
CA VAL A 338 -9.90 -7.07 21.62
C VAL A 338 -10.92 -7.88 20.82
N LYS A 339 -10.88 -7.71 19.51
CA LYS A 339 -11.61 -8.46 18.48
C LYS A 339 -10.64 -9.01 17.44
N ASP A 340 -10.92 -10.21 16.95
CA ASP A 340 -10.12 -10.83 15.90
C ASP A 340 -10.42 -10.16 14.55
N PHE A 341 -9.38 -9.88 13.77
CA PHE A 341 -9.52 -9.43 12.39
C PHE A 341 -8.38 -10.00 11.54
N PRO A 342 -8.28 -11.34 11.36
CA PRO A 342 -7.24 -11.91 10.53
C PRO A 342 -7.39 -11.42 9.09
N LEU A 343 -6.31 -10.91 8.49
CA LEU A 343 -6.26 -10.52 7.08
C LEU A 343 -5.91 -11.75 6.24
N ASP A 344 -6.81 -12.74 6.22
CA ASP A 344 -6.59 -14.08 5.65
C ASP A 344 -5.88 -14.09 4.27
N PRO A 345 -6.17 -13.16 3.32
CA PRO A 345 -5.51 -13.17 2.01
C PRO A 345 -4.00 -12.92 2.05
N ILE A 346 -3.50 -12.16 3.03
CA ILE A 346 -2.09 -11.76 3.14
C ILE A 346 -1.39 -12.30 4.37
N HIS A 347 -2.16 -12.77 5.36
CA HIS A 347 -1.68 -13.34 6.61
C HIS A 347 -2.33 -14.73 6.86
N PRO A 348 -1.91 -15.77 6.12
CA PRO A 348 -2.57 -17.08 6.14
C PRO A 348 -2.48 -17.81 7.49
N GLU A 349 -1.56 -17.41 8.38
CA GLU A 349 -1.43 -17.95 9.74
C GLU A 349 -2.12 -17.08 10.81
N ALA A 350 -2.71 -15.92 10.46
CA ALA A 350 -3.38 -15.04 11.41
C ALA A 350 -4.63 -15.67 12.06
N ARG A 351 -5.47 -16.32 11.25
CA ARG A 351 -6.67 -17.00 11.76
C ARG A 351 -6.35 -18.14 12.73
N PRO A 352 -5.44 -19.10 12.42
CA PRO A 352 -5.08 -20.11 13.41
C PRO A 352 -4.36 -19.52 14.64
N ALA A 353 -3.68 -18.38 14.53
CA ALA A 353 -3.16 -17.65 15.69
C ALA A 353 -4.29 -17.02 16.55
N ALA A 354 -5.33 -16.47 15.94
CA ALA A 354 -6.52 -15.98 16.64
C ALA A 354 -7.25 -17.12 17.38
N VAL A 355 -7.38 -18.29 16.74
CA VAL A 355 -7.87 -19.51 17.41
C VAL A 355 -6.98 -19.88 18.59
N ALA A 356 -5.65 -19.86 18.44
CA ALA A 356 -4.70 -20.14 19.53
C ALA A 356 -4.89 -19.20 20.73
N ALA A 357 -5.10 -17.89 20.49
CA ALA A 357 -5.38 -16.92 21.53
C ALA A 357 -6.69 -17.24 22.27
N ARG A 358 -7.77 -17.55 21.54
CA ARG A 358 -9.06 -17.97 22.13
C ARG A 358 -8.94 -19.29 22.92
N CYS A 359 -8.17 -20.25 22.43
CA CYS A 359 -7.90 -21.50 23.16
C CYS A 359 -7.09 -21.29 24.45
N ALA A 360 -6.20 -20.29 24.47
CA ALA A 360 -5.53 -19.87 25.70
C ALA A 360 -6.50 -19.16 26.66
N ALA A 361 -7.46 -18.38 26.12
CA ALA A 361 -8.51 -17.74 26.91
C ALA A 361 -9.39 -18.77 27.65
N GLU A 362 -9.74 -19.92 27.06
CA GLU A 362 -10.46 -21.01 27.75
C GLU A 362 -9.72 -21.51 29.00
N GLN A 363 -8.41 -21.33 29.03
CA GLN A 363 -7.53 -21.75 30.12
C GLN A 363 -7.05 -20.58 30.99
N GLY A 364 -7.62 -19.39 30.79
CA GLY A 364 -7.34 -18.20 31.59
C GLY A 364 -6.02 -17.50 31.28
N ALA A 365 -5.43 -17.74 30.10
CA ALA A 365 -4.10 -17.24 29.73
C ALA A 365 -4.11 -16.47 28.38
N TYR A 366 -5.20 -15.74 28.12
CA TYR A 366 -5.34 -14.97 26.88
C TYR A 366 -4.20 -13.97 26.70
N TRP A 367 -3.94 -13.14 27.71
CA TRP A 367 -2.99 -12.03 27.60
C TRP A 367 -1.55 -12.52 27.43
N GLU A 368 -1.19 -13.61 28.10
CA GLU A 368 0.10 -14.26 27.96
C GLU A 368 0.29 -14.87 26.57
N MET A 369 -0.75 -15.49 26.01
CA MET A 369 -0.70 -15.99 24.62
C MET A 369 -0.71 -14.84 23.61
N HIS A 370 -1.49 -13.80 23.84
CA HIS A 370 -1.54 -12.59 23.01
C HIS A 370 -0.14 -11.97 22.89
N GLU A 371 0.55 -11.76 24.02
CA GLU A 371 1.92 -11.26 24.03
C GLU A 371 2.90 -12.22 23.34
N ALA A 372 2.78 -13.53 23.59
CA ALA A 372 3.64 -14.53 22.98
C ALA A 372 3.50 -14.58 21.45
N LEU A 373 2.28 -14.54 20.93
CA LEU A 373 2.00 -14.55 19.50
C LEU A 373 2.64 -13.35 18.80
N PHE A 374 2.45 -12.14 19.34
CA PHE A 374 3.05 -10.93 18.77
C PHE A 374 4.57 -10.88 18.90
N THR A 375 5.11 -11.23 20.06
CA THR A 375 6.57 -11.17 20.30
C THR A 375 7.33 -12.19 19.46
N ARG A 376 6.69 -13.29 19.07
CA ARG A 376 7.34 -14.44 18.42
C ARG A 376 6.85 -14.68 17.00
N GLN A 377 6.33 -13.67 16.30
CA GLN A 377 5.87 -13.78 14.91
C GLN A 377 6.87 -14.50 14.00
N ASN A 378 8.17 -14.26 14.16
CA ASN A 378 9.23 -14.92 13.38
C ASN A 378 9.37 -16.43 13.64
N GLU A 379 8.80 -16.97 14.71
CA GLU A 379 8.84 -18.41 15.04
C GLU A 379 7.71 -19.21 14.38
N TRP A 380 6.66 -18.55 13.89
CA TRP A 380 5.45 -19.21 13.39
C TRP A 380 4.88 -18.63 12.09
N GLY A 381 5.09 -17.34 11.82
CA GLY A 381 4.65 -16.68 10.59
C GLY A 381 5.35 -17.28 9.37
N GLY A 382 4.57 -17.60 8.33
CA GLY A 382 5.06 -18.21 7.10
C GLY A 382 5.37 -19.71 7.20
N LEU A 383 5.06 -20.37 8.33
CA LEU A 383 5.20 -21.82 8.47
C LEU A 383 4.04 -22.63 7.87
N GLY A 384 2.98 -21.99 7.39
CA GLY A 384 1.77 -22.66 6.90
C GLY A 384 1.14 -23.52 7.99
N ALA A 385 0.76 -24.75 7.63
CA ALA A 385 0.14 -25.69 8.56
C ALA A 385 1.01 -26.00 9.80
N ALA A 386 2.34 -25.87 9.70
CA ALA A 386 3.26 -26.12 10.81
C ALA A 386 3.23 -25.03 11.90
N ALA A 387 2.59 -23.87 11.64
CA ALA A 387 2.41 -22.83 12.66
C ALA A 387 1.64 -23.35 13.89
N LYS A 388 0.72 -24.31 13.72
CA LYS A 388 -0.02 -24.93 14.83
C LYS A 388 0.89 -25.60 15.86
N ASP A 389 1.98 -26.22 15.42
CA ASP A 389 2.95 -26.86 16.33
C ASP A 389 3.66 -25.81 17.19
N ALA A 390 3.96 -24.64 16.62
CA ALA A 390 4.53 -23.52 17.35
C ALA A 390 3.55 -22.97 18.40
N PHE A 391 2.26 -22.87 18.07
CA PHE A 391 1.22 -22.45 19.03
C PHE A 391 1.06 -23.44 20.19
N VAL A 392 1.07 -24.75 19.91
CA VAL A 392 1.04 -25.80 20.95
C VAL A 392 2.27 -25.70 21.85
N LYS A 393 3.46 -25.50 21.27
CA LYS A 393 4.69 -25.30 22.04
C LYS A 393 4.60 -24.07 22.95
N MET A 394 4.11 -22.94 22.45
CA MET A 394 3.89 -21.75 23.27
C MET A 394 2.89 -22.02 24.39
N ALA A 395 1.79 -22.73 24.12
CA ALA A 395 0.81 -23.10 25.14
C ALA A 395 1.43 -23.93 26.27
N VAL A 396 2.29 -24.91 25.94
CA VAL A 396 3.01 -25.72 26.94
C VAL A 396 3.99 -24.86 27.76
N GLU A 397 4.72 -23.95 27.13
CA GLU A 397 5.63 -23.02 27.81
C GLU A 397 4.89 -22.07 28.77
N LEU A 398 3.67 -21.67 28.41
CA LEU A 398 2.76 -20.89 29.27
C LEU A 398 2.08 -21.73 30.37
N GLY A 399 2.35 -23.04 30.43
CA GLY A 399 1.81 -23.95 31.44
C GLY A 399 0.37 -24.39 31.19
N LEU A 400 -0.14 -24.24 29.96
CA LEU A 400 -1.48 -24.67 29.57
C LEU A 400 -1.54 -26.19 29.39
N ASN A 401 -2.74 -26.76 29.51
CA ASN A 401 -2.96 -28.17 29.25
C ASN A 401 -2.90 -28.43 27.73
N GLU A 402 -1.87 -29.16 27.31
CA GLU A 402 -1.59 -29.47 25.90
C GLU A 402 -2.75 -30.17 25.19
N ASP A 403 -3.34 -31.20 25.81
CA ASP A 403 -4.43 -31.98 25.21
C ASP A 403 -5.68 -31.10 24.96
N LYS A 404 -6.05 -30.27 25.94
CA LYS A 404 -7.17 -29.32 25.81
C LYS A 404 -6.89 -28.27 24.74
N PHE A 405 -5.69 -27.71 24.74
CA PHE A 405 -5.30 -26.67 23.77
C PHE A 405 -5.31 -27.22 22.34
N THR A 406 -4.70 -28.38 22.12
CA THR A 406 -4.63 -29.03 20.81
C THR A 406 -6.01 -29.40 20.28
N THR A 407 -6.89 -29.88 21.16
CA THR A 407 -8.30 -30.17 20.81
C THR A 407 -9.00 -28.89 20.35
N CYS A 408 -8.90 -27.81 21.14
CA CYS A 408 -9.49 -26.52 20.80
C CYS A 408 -8.96 -25.94 19.47
N LEU A 409 -7.66 -26.05 19.20
CA LEU A 409 -7.02 -25.53 17.98
C LEU A 409 -7.47 -26.26 16.69
N SER A 410 -8.13 -27.40 16.83
CA SER A 410 -8.46 -28.29 15.70
C SER A 410 -9.96 -28.52 15.47
N ASP A 411 -10.83 -28.22 16.44
CA ASP A 411 -12.26 -28.54 16.34
C ASP A 411 -13.15 -27.43 15.73
N GLY A 412 -12.57 -26.28 15.39
CA GLY A 412 -13.24 -25.20 14.64
C GLY A 412 -14.25 -24.38 15.44
N ARG A 413 -14.36 -24.58 16.77
CA ARG A 413 -15.38 -23.92 17.60
C ARG A 413 -15.36 -22.39 17.61
N TYR A 414 -14.25 -21.78 17.17
CA TYR A 414 -14.06 -20.34 17.14
C TYR A 414 -14.16 -19.70 15.76
N ASP A 415 -14.28 -20.51 14.70
CA ASP A 415 -14.24 -20.01 13.32
C ASP A 415 -15.38 -19.01 13.06
N ASP A 416 -16.61 -19.33 13.51
CA ASP A 416 -17.77 -18.44 13.35
C ASP A 416 -17.63 -17.13 14.13
N LEU A 417 -17.03 -17.15 15.32
CA LEU A 417 -16.83 -15.95 16.14
C LEU A 417 -15.75 -15.04 15.55
N ILE A 418 -14.66 -15.64 15.05
CA ILE A 418 -13.60 -14.92 14.35
C ILE A 418 -14.16 -14.31 13.06
N GLN A 419 -14.95 -15.08 12.30
CA GLN A 419 -15.60 -14.59 11.08
C GLN A 419 -16.55 -13.43 11.39
N ALA A 420 -17.38 -13.55 12.43
CA ALA A 420 -18.30 -12.49 12.83
C ALA A 420 -17.57 -11.19 13.24
N ASN A 421 -16.43 -11.28 13.92
CA ASN A 421 -15.61 -10.09 14.21
C ASN A 421 -15.01 -9.49 12.93
N GLN A 422 -14.53 -10.34 12.00
CA GLN A 422 -14.01 -9.88 10.71
C GLN A 422 -15.09 -9.17 9.88
N ASP A 423 -16.28 -9.77 9.75
CA ASP A 423 -17.41 -9.21 9.02
C ASP A 423 -17.86 -7.88 9.63
N GLU A 424 -17.92 -7.80 10.97
CA GLU A 424 -18.25 -6.58 11.69
C GLU A 424 -17.22 -5.48 11.42
N GLY A 425 -15.92 -5.77 11.52
CA GLY A 425 -14.89 -4.78 11.25
C GLY A 425 -14.96 -4.28 9.80
N ILE A 426 -15.21 -5.16 8.83
CA ILE A 426 -15.41 -4.79 7.41
C ILE A 426 -16.62 -3.87 7.27
N ALA A 427 -17.75 -4.23 7.88
CA ALA A 427 -18.97 -3.42 7.86
C ALA A 427 -18.79 -2.05 8.52
N LEU A 428 -17.90 -1.95 9.51
CA LEU A 428 -17.53 -0.71 10.18
C LEU A 428 -16.42 0.08 9.45
N GLY A 429 -15.96 -0.38 8.29
CA GLY A 429 -15.00 0.31 7.44
C GLY A 429 -13.52 0.07 7.79
N ILE A 430 -13.21 -0.96 8.57
CA ILE A 430 -11.82 -1.38 8.81
C ILE A 430 -11.25 -1.99 7.53
N ASN A 431 -10.23 -1.34 6.97
CA ASN A 431 -9.54 -1.77 5.75
C ASN A 431 -8.10 -2.25 6.00
N GLY A 432 -7.71 -2.43 7.28
CA GLY A 432 -6.39 -2.88 7.68
C GLY A 432 -6.25 -2.93 9.20
N THR A 433 -5.19 -3.59 9.69
CA THR A 433 -4.96 -3.81 11.11
C THR A 433 -3.65 -3.17 11.59
N PRO A 434 -3.59 -2.71 12.86
CA PRO A 434 -4.69 -2.72 13.82
C PRO A 434 -5.70 -1.61 13.50
N GLY A 435 -6.99 -1.92 13.67
CA GLY A 435 -8.08 -0.94 13.60
C GLY A 435 -8.65 -0.71 14.99
N PHE A 436 -9.01 0.53 15.33
CA PHE A 436 -9.50 0.86 16.66
C PHE A 436 -10.79 1.67 16.63
N PHE A 437 -11.57 1.57 17.70
CA PHE A 437 -12.66 2.49 17.98
C PHE A 437 -12.56 3.01 19.42
N VAL A 438 -12.51 4.33 19.59
CA VAL A 438 -12.60 5.01 20.90
C VAL A 438 -14.02 5.53 21.07
N ASN A 439 -14.81 4.91 21.95
CA ASN A 439 -16.25 5.20 22.10
C ASN A 439 -17.01 5.21 20.75
N GLY A 440 -16.65 4.28 19.86
CA GLY A 440 -17.25 4.15 18.53
C GLY A 440 -16.66 5.08 17.46
N PHE A 441 -15.63 5.87 17.76
CA PHE A 441 -14.94 6.69 16.76
C PHE A 441 -13.65 6.04 16.25
N PRO A 442 -13.43 5.94 14.93
CA PRO A 442 -12.37 5.12 14.37
C PRO A 442 -10.97 5.74 14.49
N ILE A 443 -9.98 4.93 14.83
CA ILE A 443 -8.55 5.23 14.69
C ILE A 443 -7.92 4.10 13.87
N SER A 444 -7.24 4.45 12.78
CA SER A 444 -6.68 3.48 11.85
C SER A 444 -5.17 3.32 12.02
N GLY A 445 -4.71 2.07 12.09
CA GLY A 445 -3.29 1.70 12.17
C GLY A 445 -2.70 1.83 13.57
N ALA A 446 -1.48 1.32 13.72
CA ALA A 446 -0.69 1.41 14.95
C ALA A 446 -0.17 2.84 15.16
N GLN A 447 -1.05 3.71 15.66
CA GLN A 447 -0.80 5.12 15.96
C GLN A 447 0.01 5.28 17.25
N PRO A 448 0.76 6.39 17.41
CA PRO A 448 1.47 6.68 18.66
C PRO A 448 0.52 6.82 19.85
N TYR A 449 1.03 6.49 21.05
CA TYR A 449 0.31 6.63 22.32
C TYR A 449 -0.36 8.00 22.49
N GLU A 450 0.31 9.07 22.07
CA GLU A 450 -0.15 10.44 22.25
C GLU A 450 -1.46 10.73 21.51
N LEU A 451 -1.73 10.04 20.38
CA LEU A 451 -3.01 10.15 19.69
C LEU A 451 -4.14 9.51 20.50
N PHE A 452 -3.88 8.33 21.07
CA PHE A 452 -4.86 7.67 21.94
C PHE A 452 -5.10 8.48 23.20
N GLU A 453 -4.06 9.00 23.85
CA GLU A 453 -4.18 9.90 25.01
C GLU A 453 -5.07 11.11 24.68
N TYR A 454 -4.84 11.74 23.53
CA TYR A 454 -5.65 12.86 23.06
C TYR A 454 -7.11 12.46 22.82
N ALA A 455 -7.36 11.37 22.10
CA ALA A 455 -8.71 10.88 21.82
C ALA A 455 -9.47 10.48 23.10
N ILE A 456 -8.79 9.84 24.06
CA ILE A 456 -9.34 9.49 25.37
C ILE A 456 -9.70 10.76 26.14
N GLY A 457 -8.82 11.77 26.19
CA GLY A 457 -9.11 13.04 26.87
C GLY A 457 -10.36 13.71 26.32
N LEU A 458 -10.50 13.76 24.99
CA LEU A 458 -11.70 14.27 24.33
C LEU A 458 -12.95 13.41 24.62
N ALA A 459 -12.80 12.09 24.73
CA ALA A 459 -13.90 11.19 25.07
C ALA A 459 -14.38 11.42 26.51
N GLU A 460 -13.46 11.61 27.46
CA GLU A 460 -13.74 11.92 28.85
C GLU A 460 -14.44 13.29 29.01
N GLU A 461 -14.07 14.25 28.17
CA GLU A 461 -14.69 15.58 28.13
C GLU A 461 -16.03 15.60 27.37
N GLY A 462 -16.39 14.52 26.68
CA GLY A 462 -17.59 14.44 25.83
C GLY A 462 -17.49 15.26 24.54
N THR A 463 -16.27 15.65 24.14
CA THR A 463 -15.96 16.49 22.97
C THR A 463 -15.36 15.71 21.81
N LEU A 464 -15.16 14.39 21.95
CA LEU A 464 -14.58 13.55 20.89
C LEU A 464 -15.33 13.68 19.54
N ALA A 465 -16.66 13.67 19.56
CA ALA A 465 -17.46 13.89 18.35
C ALA A 465 -17.17 15.25 17.69
N ASP A 466 -16.91 16.29 18.49
CA ASP A 466 -16.57 17.62 17.99
C ASP A 466 -15.16 17.64 17.40
N ALA A 467 -14.23 16.86 17.94
CA ALA A 467 -12.92 16.68 17.35
C ALA A 467 -12.97 15.96 15.99
N TYR A 468 -13.93 15.06 15.75
CA TYR A 468 -14.13 14.47 14.42
C TYR A 468 -14.87 15.41 13.44
N VAL A 469 -15.51 16.47 13.94
CA VAL A 469 -16.09 17.56 13.13
C VAL A 469 -15.08 18.68 12.86
N ALA A 470 -14.19 18.95 13.82
CA ALA A 470 -13.22 20.04 13.81
C ALA A 470 -11.84 19.60 13.28
N ALA A 471 -11.47 18.33 13.43
CA ALA A 471 -10.47 17.73 12.58
C ALA A 471 -11.02 17.75 11.15
N PRO A 472 -10.19 18.03 10.12
CA PRO A 472 -10.54 17.58 8.78
C PRO A 472 -10.89 16.12 8.93
N GLN A 473 -12.12 15.73 8.56
CA GLN A 473 -12.56 14.33 8.60
C GLN A 473 -11.37 13.46 8.21
N GLN A 474 -11.08 12.40 8.97
CA GLN A 474 -10.14 11.38 8.49
C GLN A 474 -10.59 11.02 7.08
N ALA A 475 -9.87 11.57 6.13
CA ALA A 475 -10.26 11.51 4.76
C ALA A 475 -10.09 10.03 4.40
N GLN A 476 -11.14 9.45 3.83
CA GLN A 476 -10.89 8.60 2.68
C GLN A 476 -9.78 9.28 1.86
N PRO A 477 -8.75 8.54 1.41
CA PRO A 477 -7.53 9.11 0.86
C PRO A 477 -7.88 10.32 0.00
N THR A 478 -7.57 11.53 0.49
CA THR A 478 -7.86 12.74 -0.24
C THR A 478 -7.14 12.58 -1.58
N PRO A 479 -7.84 12.56 -2.73
CA PRO A 479 -7.16 12.55 -4.01
C PRO A 479 -6.21 13.74 -3.98
N THR A 480 -4.94 13.48 -4.37
CA THR A 480 -3.94 14.54 -4.42
C THR A 480 -4.54 15.68 -5.24
N PRO A 481 -4.56 16.93 -4.73
CA PRO A 481 -5.33 18.01 -5.36
C PRO A 481 -5.04 18.11 -6.86
N ALA A 482 -6.09 18.12 -7.68
CA ALA A 482 -5.96 18.21 -9.15
C ALA A 482 -5.43 19.57 -9.64
N GLY A 483 -5.23 20.52 -8.73
CA GLY A 483 -4.72 21.86 -8.99
C GLY A 483 -3.54 22.20 -8.08
N PRO A 484 -2.88 23.34 -8.34
CA PRO A 484 -1.69 23.72 -7.61
C PRO A 484 -2.00 23.99 -6.14
N VAL A 485 -1.35 23.26 -5.24
CA VAL A 485 -1.33 23.58 -3.81
C VAL A 485 -0.20 24.55 -3.49
N GLU A 486 -0.48 25.52 -2.62
CA GLU A 486 0.57 26.34 -2.04
C GLU A 486 1.30 25.54 -0.97
N ILE A 487 2.61 25.39 -1.14
CA ILE A 487 3.49 24.72 -0.18
C ILE A 487 4.51 25.76 0.28
N ASP A 488 4.53 26.04 1.58
CA ASP A 488 5.54 26.90 2.17
C ASP A 488 6.90 26.19 2.12
N THR A 489 7.82 26.76 1.33
CA THR A 489 9.18 26.25 1.15
C THR A 489 10.21 27.09 1.90
N THR A 490 9.76 28.04 2.73
CA THR A 490 10.64 28.98 3.43
C THR A 490 11.57 28.26 4.39
N GLY A 491 12.89 28.46 4.22
CA GLY A 491 13.90 27.89 5.11
C GLY A 491 14.16 26.39 4.92
N LEU A 492 13.52 25.75 3.93
CA LEU A 492 13.78 24.35 3.62
C LEU A 492 15.06 24.17 2.78
N PRO A 493 15.78 23.05 2.93
CA PRO A 493 16.89 22.70 2.07
C PRO A 493 16.46 22.61 0.60
N GLY A 494 17.28 23.12 -0.31
CA GLY A 494 16.99 23.05 -1.73
C GLY A 494 18.17 23.37 -2.64
N LEU A 495 18.01 23.04 -3.91
CA LEU A 495 18.98 23.18 -4.99
C LEU A 495 18.43 24.05 -6.12
N GLY A 496 19.35 24.59 -6.92
CA GLY A 496 19.02 25.40 -8.08
C GLY A 496 18.83 26.89 -7.76
N ASP A 497 18.49 27.65 -8.80
CA ASP A 497 18.25 29.08 -8.69
C ASP A 497 17.01 29.36 -7.81
N PRO A 498 17.09 30.19 -6.75
CA PRO A 498 15.91 30.57 -5.96
C PRO A 498 14.81 31.25 -6.77
N ASP A 499 15.16 31.87 -7.89
CA ASP A 499 14.23 32.57 -8.79
C ASP A 499 13.83 31.70 -10.00
N ALA A 500 14.13 30.40 -9.99
CA ALA A 500 13.72 29.47 -11.04
C ALA A 500 12.19 29.48 -11.22
N PRO A 501 11.68 29.43 -12.47
CA PRO A 501 10.25 29.54 -12.76
C PRO A 501 9.40 28.37 -12.23
N ILE A 502 10.04 27.24 -11.89
CA ILE A 502 9.37 26.07 -11.33
C ILE A 502 9.99 25.73 -9.98
N VAL A 503 9.16 25.62 -8.95
CA VAL A 503 9.52 25.05 -7.66
C VAL A 503 9.01 23.62 -7.61
N MET A 504 9.94 22.67 -7.51
CA MET A 504 9.64 21.25 -7.29
C MET A 504 9.88 20.91 -5.83
N VAL A 505 8.84 20.57 -5.07
CA VAL A 505 8.96 20.09 -3.68
C VAL A 505 8.92 18.57 -3.67
N GLU A 506 9.90 17.92 -3.08
CA GLU A 506 9.92 16.48 -2.80
C GLU A 506 9.63 16.22 -1.32
N PHE A 507 8.58 15.46 -1.03
CA PHE A 507 8.35 14.81 0.25
C PHE A 507 9.06 13.46 0.27
N THR A 508 10.10 13.35 1.09
CA THR A 508 11.03 12.22 1.04
C THR A 508 11.17 11.48 2.37
N ASP A 509 11.51 10.20 2.28
CA ASP A 509 11.83 9.32 3.39
C ASP A 509 13.13 8.60 3.08
N TYR A 510 14.16 8.85 3.88
CA TYR A 510 15.49 8.30 3.64
C TYR A 510 15.58 6.77 3.72
N GLN A 511 14.63 6.11 4.35
CA GLN A 511 14.59 4.65 4.50
C GLN A 511 13.71 3.97 3.45
N CYS A 512 12.87 4.75 2.75
CA CYS A 512 12.00 4.26 1.70
C CYS A 512 12.79 3.78 0.47
N PRO A 513 12.57 2.54 -0.02
CA PRO A 513 13.24 2.02 -1.20
C PRO A 513 12.82 2.75 -2.50
N PHE A 514 11.60 3.30 -2.56
CA PHE A 514 11.17 4.10 -3.72
C PHE A 514 11.82 5.48 -3.73
N CYS A 515 11.99 6.13 -2.57
CA CYS A 515 12.73 7.39 -2.48
C CYS A 515 14.16 7.21 -2.94
N ARG A 516 14.81 6.11 -2.50
CA ARG A 516 16.13 5.72 -3.01
C ARG A 516 16.14 5.49 -4.52
N ARG A 517 15.15 4.78 -5.07
CA ARG A 517 15.06 4.57 -6.53
C ARG A 517 14.98 5.90 -7.28
N HIS A 518 14.14 6.83 -6.84
CA HIS A 518 14.06 8.17 -7.44
C HIS A 518 15.41 8.89 -7.38
N PHE A 519 16.05 8.89 -6.20
CA PHE A 519 17.36 9.49 -5.98
C PHE A 519 18.44 8.91 -6.92
N VAL A 520 18.45 7.59 -7.13
CA VAL A 520 19.45 6.92 -7.97
C VAL A 520 19.17 7.07 -9.47
N GLU A 521 17.91 6.93 -9.89
CA GLU A 521 17.56 6.74 -11.29
C GLU A 521 17.02 8.01 -11.98
N THR A 522 16.32 8.87 -11.24
CA THR A 522 15.53 9.97 -11.82
C THR A 522 16.07 11.34 -11.45
N PHE A 523 16.40 11.56 -10.17
CA PHE A 523 16.94 12.82 -9.68
C PHE A 523 18.19 13.31 -10.44
N PRO A 524 19.19 12.47 -10.83
CA PRO A 524 20.37 12.95 -11.53
C PRO A 524 20.05 13.58 -12.90
N GLN A 525 19.02 13.05 -13.59
CA GLN A 525 18.56 13.57 -14.87
C GLN A 525 17.81 14.90 -14.68
N ILE A 526 16.91 14.98 -13.69
CA ILE A 526 16.23 16.23 -13.32
C ILE A 526 17.25 17.30 -12.94
N HIS A 527 18.23 16.94 -12.12
CA HIS A 527 19.26 17.85 -11.66
C HIS A 527 20.09 18.39 -12.82
N ALA A 528 20.58 17.53 -13.71
CA ALA A 528 21.41 17.93 -14.84
C ALA A 528 20.66 18.79 -15.87
N GLU A 529 19.42 18.43 -16.20
CA GLU A 529 18.68 19.08 -17.28
C GLU A 529 17.91 20.34 -16.83
N TYR A 530 17.47 20.40 -15.57
CA TYR A 530 16.54 21.41 -15.09
C TYR A 530 17.03 22.21 -13.90
N VAL A 531 17.65 21.58 -12.90
CA VAL A 531 18.12 22.29 -11.70
C VAL A 531 19.40 23.07 -12.01
N ALA A 532 20.40 22.41 -12.59
CA ALA A 532 21.68 23.00 -12.96
C ALA A 532 21.57 24.07 -14.07
N THR A 533 20.49 24.05 -14.83
CA THR A 533 20.22 25.03 -15.90
C THR A 533 19.36 26.21 -15.43
N GLY A 534 18.98 26.25 -14.13
CA GLY A 534 18.19 27.34 -13.54
C GLY A 534 16.70 27.30 -13.88
N LYS A 535 16.20 26.19 -14.43
CA LYS A 535 14.77 26.02 -14.78
C LYS A 535 13.92 25.55 -13.60
N VAL A 536 14.50 24.78 -12.68
CA VAL A 536 13.80 24.23 -11.51
C VAL A 536 14.57 24.55 -10.22
N ARG A 537 13.86 25.07 -9.22
CA ARG A 537 14.27 25.08 -7.81
C ARG A 537 13.76 23.78 -7.18
N TYR A 538 14.67 22.89 -6.78
CA TYR A 538 14.32 21.62 -6.16
C TYR A 538 14.39 21.77 -4.63
N VAL A 539 13.30 21.51 -3.93
CA VAL A 539 13.18 21.69 -2.48
C VAL A 539 12.88 20.35 -1.84
N PHE A 540 13.58 20.04 -0.75
CA PHE A 540 13.37 18.80 0.00
C PHE A 540 12.53 19.07 1.24
N MET A 541 11.54 18.22 1.48
CA MET A 541 10.68 18.24 2.64
C MET A 541 10.71 16.86 3.30
N GLU A 542 11.08 16.84 4.58
CA GLU A 542 11.15 15.61 5.36
C GLU A 542 9.74 15.04 5.60
N PHE A 543 9.51 13.79 5.20
CA PHE A 543 8.27 13.06 5.40
C PHE A 543 8.56 11.60 5.76
N PRO A 544 9.22 11.33 6.91
CA PRO A 544 9.48 9.96 7.31
C PRO A 544 8.17 9.24 7.62
N LEU A 545 7.96 8.10 6.97
CA LEU A 545 6.88 7.16 7.23
C LEU A 545 7.23 6.34 8.47
N THR A 546 7.29 7.00 9.62
CA THR A 546 7.70 6.41 10.92
C THR A 546 6.91 5.17 11.29
N GLY A 547 5.70 5.03 10.72
CA GLY A 547 4.86 3.84 10.81
C GLY A 547 5.36 2.60 10.05
N ILE A 548 6.35 2.67 9.17
CA ILE A 548 6.92 1.50 8.46
C ILE A 548 8.45 1.56 8.33
N HIS A 549 9.04 2.73 8.61
CA HIS A 549 10.45 3.02 8.49
C HIS A 549 11.01 3.56 9.82
N PRO A 550 11.42 2.68 10.75
CA PRO A 550 11.79 3.06 12.13
C PRO A 550 13.00 3.99 12.25
N GLN A 551 13.89 4.00 11.26
CA GLN A 551 15.09 4.85 11.22
C GLN A 551 14.92 6.13 10.38
N ALA A 552 13.80 6.28 9.65
CA ALA A 552 13.58 7.41 8.75
C ALA A 552 13.56 8.76 9.48
N GLN A 553 12.91 8.84 10.64
CA GLN A 553 12.89 10.04 11.47
C GLN A 553 14.32 10.48 11.82
N LEU A 554 15.14 9.54 12.31
CA LEU A 554 16.51 9.82 12.73
C LEU A 554 17.40 10.17 11.52
N ALA A 555 17.15 9.59 10.36
CA ALA A 555 17.84 9.92 9.12
C ALA A 555 17.49 11.33 8.62
N SER A 556 16.21 11.73 8.66
CA SER A 556 15.77 13.11 8.37
C SER A 556 16.41 14.12 9.31
N GLU A 557 16.45 13.82 10.61
CA GLU A 557 17.15 14.66 11.58
C GLU A 557 18.66 14.72 11.32
N ALA A 558 19.29 13.63 10.89
CA ALA A 558 20.70 13.61 10.51
C ALA A 558 20.98 14.52 9.29
N ALA A 559 20.12 14.50 8.28
CA ALA A 559 20.22 15.41 7.14
C ALA A 559 20.11 16.88 7.56
N LEU A 560 19.14 17.22 8.42
CA LEU A 560 18.97 18.58 8.94
C LEU A 560 20.10 19.02 9.89
N CYS A 561 20.64 18.11 10.71
CA CYS A 561 21.83 18.39 11.52
C CYS A 561 23.09 18.65 10.67
N ALA A 562 23.15 18.07 9.46
CA ALA A 562 24.18 18.40 8.48
C ALA A 562 23.87 19.73 7.78
N ASN A 563 22.59 20.06 7.54
CA ASN A 563 22.15 21.35 7.01
C ASN A 563 22.57 22.54 7.89
N ASP A 564 22.56 22.37 9.22
CA ASP A 564 23.08 23.36 10.16
C ASP A 564 24.57 23.72 9.94
N GLN A 565 25.27 22.89 9.17
CA GLN A 565 26.68 22.99 8.80
C GLN A 565 26.85 23.06 7.28
N ASP A 566 25.82 23.51 6.55
CA ASP A 566 25.80 23.71 5.10
C ASP A 566 26.08 22.43 4.29
N ALA A 567 25.80 21.25 4.86
CA ALA A 567 26.13 19.94 4.27
C ALA A 567 24.91 19.03 4.11
N TYR A 568 23.72 19.60 3.87
CA TYR A 568 22.48 18.84 3.71
C TYR A 568 22.60 17.83 2.57
N MET A 569 23.06 18.26 1.39
CA MET A 569 23.12 17.40 0.21
C MET A 569 24.12 16.27 0.36
N GLU A 570 25.28 16.54 0.95
CA GLU A 570 26.29 15.52 1.18
C GLU A 570 25.79 14.44 2.15
N MET A 571 25.02 14.83 3.18
CA MET A 571 24.38 13.86 4.06
C MET A 571 23.20 13.14 3.37
N HIS A 572 22.36 13.88 2.65
CA HIS A 572 21.25 13.34 1.85
C HIS A 572 21.74 12.23 0.90
N ASP A 573 22.82 12.51 0.16
CA ASP A 573 23.43 11.58 -0.79
C ASP A 573 23.95 10.32 -0.09
N ILE A 574 24.64 10.47 1.05
CA ILE A 574 25.18 9.33 1.81
C ILE A 574 24.03 8.48 2.38
N LEU A 575 22.99 9.11 2.94
CA LEU A 575 21.85 8.40 3.50
C LEU A 575 21.17 7.50 2.47
N PHE A 576 20.91 7.99 1.25
CA PHE A 576 20.31 7.16 0.19
C PHE A 576 21.30 6.17 -0.43
N SER A 577 22.53 6.58 -0.70
CA SER A 577 23.53 5.72 -1.33
C SER A 577 23.88 4.51 -0.45
N ARG A 578 23.88 4.71 0.86
CA ARG A 578 24.20 3.69 1.87
C ARG A 578 22.97 3.22 2.65
N GLN A 579 21.76 3.39 2.11
CA GLN A 579 20.50 2.99 2.75
C GLN A 579 20.54 1.53 3.28
N ASP A 580 21.14 0.62 2.50
CA ASP A 580 21.29 -0.80 2.85
C ASP A 580 22.18 -1.03 4.10
N GLU A 581 23.06 -0.09 4.45
CA GLU A 581 23.93 -0.18 5.63
C GLU A 581 23.20 0.09 6.95
N TRP A 582 22.15 0.92 6.93
CA TRP A 582 21.54 1.46 8.15
C TRP A 582 20.04 1.22 8.29
N SER A 583 19.30 1.01 7.21
CA SER A 583 17.81 0.91 7.20
C SER A 583 17.26 -0.13 8.19
N GLY A 584 17.94 -1.25 8.39
CA GLY A 584 17.50 -2.31 9.32
C GLY A 584 18.14 -2.27 10.71
N ARG A 585 18.80 -1.18 11.12
CA ARG A 585 19.62 -1.15 12.34
C ARG A 585 19.03 -0.29 13.45
N ASP A 586 18.97 -0.85 14.65
CA ASP A 586 18.58 -0.11 15.86
C ASP A 586 19.62 0.95 16.28
N ASP A 587 20.87 0.83 15.80
CA ASP A 587 21.96 1.76 16.11
C ASP A 587 22.33 2.68 14.92
N ALA A 588 21.40 2.93 13.98
CA ALA A 588 21.65 3.74 12.78
C ALA A 588 22.25 5.13 13.10
N GLY A 589 21.87 5.75 14.23
CA GLY A 589 22.45 7.02 14.68
C GLY A 589 23.97 6.99 14.88
N LYS A 590 24.56 5.82 15.17
CA LYS A 590 26.03 5.66 15.25
C LYS A 590 26.67 5.76 13.86
N LEU A 591 26.02 5.19 12.84
CA LEU A 591 26.47 5.29 11.45
C LEU A 591 26.33 6.73 10.95
N PHE A 592 25.22 7.41 11.25
CA PHE A 592 25.02 8.81 10.86
C PHE A 592 26.10 9.75 11.45
N LYS A 593 26.51 9.54 12.70
CA LYS A 593 27.67 10.25 13.30
C LYS A 593 28.98 9.89 12.62
N GLY A 594 29.14 8.64 12.17
CA GLY A 594 30.26 8.20 11.35
C GLY A 594 30.30 8.94 10.01
N TYR A 595 29.16 9.04 9.32
CA TYR A 595 29.00 9.78 8.08
C TYR A 595 29.33 11.26 8.26
N ALA A 596 28.88 11.89 9.35
CA ALA A 596 29.26 13.27 9.68
C ALA A 596 30.79 13.44 9.81
N GLY A 597 31.49 12.43 10.35
CA GLY A 597 32.95 12.40 10.39
C GLY A 597 33.60 12.27 9.01
N GLU A 598 33.05 11.43 8.12
CA GLU A 598 33.48 11.29 6.72
C GLU A 598 33.32 12.61 5.95
N LEU A 599 32.21 13.32 6.21
CA LEU A 599 31.90 14.63 5.66
C LEU A 599 32.69 15.78 6.30
N LYS A 600 33.55 15.49 7.29
CA LYS A 600 34.39 16.46 8.03
C LYS A 600 33.58 17.56 8.73
N LEU A 601 32.36 17.24 9.16
CA LEU A 601 31.53 18.13 9.98
C LEU A 601 32.11 18.24 11.40
N ASP A 602 31.68 19.26 12.15
CA ASP A 602 31.93 19.31 13.59
C ASP A 602 31.14 18.17 14.25
N ALA A 603 31.85 17.09 14.56
CA ALA A 603 31.27 15.87 15.12
C ALA A 603 30.60 16.10 16.47
N ALA A 604 31.09 17.04 17.29
CA ALA A 604 30.50 17.33 18.60
C ALA A 604 29.18 18.12 18.43
N ARG A 605 29.15 19.07 17.49
CA ARG A 605 27.93 19.79 17.12
C ARG A 605 26.88 18.85 16.52
N PHE A 606 27.28 18.02 15.55
CA PHE A 606 26.39 17.06 14.90
C PHE A 606 25.82 16.04 15.89
N ALA A 607 26.67 15.44 16.72
CA ALA A 607 26.24 14.45 17.70
C ALA A 607 25.24 15.04 18.70
N ARG A 608 25.47 16.28 19.19
CA ARG A 608 24.52 16.96 20.06
C ARG A 608 23.18 17.21 19.37
N CYS A 609 23.21 17.67 18.12
CA CYS A 609 22.01 17.91 17.34
C CYS A 609 21.18 16.63 17.17
N LEU A 610 21.83 15.54 16.76
CA LEU A 610 21.16 14.27 16.48
C LEU A 610 20.69 13.57 17.77
N ASP A 611 21.53 13.53 18.81
CA ASP A 611 21.18 12.89 20.10
C ASP A 611 20.14 13.70 20.88
N GLY A 612 20.12 15.02 20.70
CA GLY A 612 19.16 15.93 21.30
C GLY A 612 17.85 16.03 20.53
N HIS A 613 17.74 15.38 19.37
CA HIS A 613 16.62 15.51 18.45
C HIS A 613 16.26 16.96 18.11
N GLU A 614 17.28 17.81 17.89
CA GLU A 614 17.10 19.26 17.72
C GLU A 614 16.18 19.61 16.54
N HIS A 615 16.08 18.74 15.52
CA HIS A 615 15.25 18.93 14.33
C HIS A 615 13.92 18.15 14.32
N LYS A 616 13.59 17.41 15.37
CA LYS A 616 12.32 16.65 15.44
C LYS A 616 11.08 17.51 15.13
N ALA A 617 11.03 18.74 15.63
CA ALA A 617 9.93 19.66 15.37
C ALA A 617 9.84 20.08 13.89
N THR A 618 10.98 20.31 13.24
CA THR A 618 11.05 20.62 11.80
C THR A 618 10.58 19.44 10.96
N VAL A 619 11.02 18.22 11.28
CA VAL A 619 10.57 17.01 10.60
C VAL A 619 9.06 16.80 10.80
N GLN A 620 8.55 17.00 12.02
CA GLN A 620 7.11 16.93 12.28
C GLN A 620 6.31 17.98 11.50
N ALA A 621 6.85 19.19 11.32
CA ALA A 621 6.23 20.22 10.50
C ALA A 621 6.15 19.81 9.02
N GLY A 622 7.18 19.13 8.49
CA GLY A 622 7.17 18.53 7.15
C GLY A 622 6.09 17.46 6.99
N ILE A 623 5.94 16.56 7.97
CA ILE A 623 4.86 15.56 8.00
C ILE A 623 3.48 16.23 8.00
N VAL A 624 3.28 17.26 8.83
CA VAL A 624 2.01 17.99 8.89
C VAL A 624 1.73 18.72 7.57
N ALA A 625 2.74 19.34 6.96
CA ALA A 625 2.61 20.02 5.68
C ALA A 625 2.22 19.05 4.57
N GLY A 626 2.89 17.90 4.49
CA GLY A 626 2.58 16.87 3.49
C GLY A 626 1.19 16.28 3.67
N THR A 627 0.82 15.95 4.90
CA THR A 627 -0.52 15.43 5.22
C THR A 627 -1.60 16.43 4.82
N ARG A 628 -1.38 17.73 5.07
CA ARG A 628 -2.31 18.81 4.69
C ARG A 628 -2.53 18.89 3.18
N VAL A 629 -1.50 18.61 2.37
CA VAL A 629 -1.59 18.64 0.91
C VAL A 629 -1.86 17.27 0.28
N GLY A 630 -2.24 16.28 1.08
CA GLY A 630 -2.67 14.96 0.60
C GLY A 630 -1.52 13.98 0.30
N VAL A 631 -0.33 14.18 0.86
CA VAL A 631 0.75 13.17 0.80
C VAL A 631 0.37 11.97 1.65
N THR A 632 0.24 10.81 1.03
CA THR A 632 -0.11 9.53 1.67
C THR A 632 1.02 8.50 1.60
N GLY A 633 2.12 8.83 0.93
CA GLY A 633 3.29 7.97 0.77
C GLY A 633 4.47 8.73 0.15
N THR A 634 5.64 8.12 0.14
CA THR A 634 6.89 8.73 -0.35
C THR A 634 7.58 7.87 -1.43
N PRO A 635 8.25 8.48 -2.41
CA PRO A 635 8.39 9.93 -2.56
C PRO A 635 7.12 10.54 -3.17
N ALA A 636 6.79 11.76 -2.79
CA ALA A 636 5.73 12.54 -3.43
C ALA A 636 6.29 13.89 -3.86
N PHE A 637 5.83 14.42 -4.98
CA PHE A 637 6.37 15.63 -5.58
C PHE A 637 5.28 16.63 -5.89
N PHE A 638 5.62 17.91 -5.85
CA PHE A 638 4.74 18.99 -6.29
C PHE A 638 5.53 19.97 -7.15
N LEU A 639 5.14 20.16 -8.41
CA LEU A 639 5.76 21.11 -9.33
C LEU A 639 4.85 22.32 -9.45
N ASN A 640 5.24 23.47 -8.88
CA ASN A 640 4.36 24.63 -8.70
C ASN A 640 3.00 24.25 -8.08
N GLY A 641 3.02 23.31 -7.13
CA GLY A 641 1.83 22.80 -6.47
C GLY A 641 1.10 21.67 -7.20
N TYR A 642 1.47 21.31 -8.44
CA TYR A 642 0.87 20.19 -9.14
C TYR A 642 1.49 18.86 -8.72
N PRO A 643 0.70 17.88 -8.28
CA PRO A 643 1.25 16.67 -7.68
C PRO A 643 1.77 15.65 -8.70
N ILE A 644 2.84 14.95 -8.32
CA ILE A 644 3.30 13.70 -8.92
C ILE A 644 3.54 12.71 -7.77
N SER A 645 2.84 11.59 -7.76
CA SER A 645 2.96 10.60 -6.69
C SER A 645 3.91 9.46 -7.07
N GLY A 646 4.80 9.09 -6.16
CA GLY A 646 5.72 7.97 -6.29
C GLY A 646 6.97 8.28 -7.11
N ALA A 647 7.91 7.33 -7.08
CA ALA A 647 9.15 7.40 -7.87
C ALA A 647 8.85 7.10 -9.35
N GLN A 648 8.32 8.10 -10.05
CA GLN A 648 7.99 8.05 -11.47
C GLN A 648 9.25 8.07 -12.35
N PRO A 649 9.19 7.55 -13.59
CA PRO A 649 10.27 7.68 -14.54
C PRO A 649 10.56 9.14 -14.91
N PHE A 650 11.81 9.45 -15.26
CA PHE A 650 12.24 10.79 -15.69
C PHE A 650 11.34 11.44 -16.74
N ALA A 651 10.84 10.68 -17.71
CA ALA A 651 9.95 11.20 -18.76
C ALA A 651 8.66 11.85 -18.22
N VAL A 652 8.14 11.40 -17.09
CA VAL A 652 6.97 12.00 -16.43
C VAL A 652 7.31 13.38 -15.89
N PHE A 653 8.42 13.50 -15.17
CA PHE A 653 8.92 14.78 -14.67
C PHE A 653 9.29 15.73 -15.81
N GLN A 654 9.94 15.20 -16.85
CA GLN A 654 10.31 15.96 -18.04
C GLN A 654 9.07 16.58 -18.71
N GLY A 655 8.04 15.77 -18.95
CA GLY A 655 6.79 16.24 -19.53
C GLY A 655 6.10 17.31 -18.68
N ALA A 656 6.04 17.11 -17.36
CA ALA A 656 5.43 18.07 -16.44
C ALA A 656 6.21 19.39 -16.37
N ILE A 657 7.54 19.34 -16.30
CA ILE A 657 8.41 20.52 -16.27
C ILE A 657 8.29 21.30 -17.59
N GLU A 658 8.41 20.63 -18.74
CA GLU A 658 8.34 21.31 -20.04
C GLU A 658 6.95 21.92 -20.30
N ASN A 659 5.89 21.28 -19.81
CA ASN A 659 4.54 21.86 -19.85
C ASN A 659 4.45 23.16 -19.05
N LEU A 660 4.93 23.16 -17.81
CA LEU A 660 4.92 24.35 -16.94
C LEU A 660 5.80 25.48 -17.49
N LEU A 661 6.95 25.16 -18.09
CA LEU A 661 7.83 26.13 -18.75
C LEU A 661 7.18 26.75 -19.99
N ALA A 662 6.42 25.98 -20.77
CA ALA A 662 5.77 26.44 -21.98
C ALA A 662 4.55 27.33 -21.71
N ASN A 663 3.81 27.04 -20.64
CA ASN A 663 2.52 27.67 -20.35
C ASN A 663 2.61 28.86 -19.36
N GLY A 664 3.79 29.16 -18.84
CA GLY A 664 4.00 30.26 -17.89
C GLY A 664 3.23 30.02 -16.59
N GLY A 665 3.74 29.09 -15.78
CA GLY A 665 3.14 28.66 -14.51
C GLY A 665 2.78 29.78 -13.54
#